data_AF-A0A848XRT6-F1
#
_entry.id   AF-A0A848XRT6-F1
#
_cell.length_a   1.000
_cell.length_b   1.000
_cell.length_c   1.000
_cell.angle_alpha   90.00
_cell.angle_beta   90.00
_cell.angle_gamma   90.00
#
_symmetry.space_group_name_H-M   'P 1'
#
loop_
_entity.id
_entity.type
_entity.pdbx_description
1 polymer ?
#
loop_
_entity_poly.entity_id
_entity_poly.type
_entity_poly.pdbx_seq_one_letter_code
_entity_poly.pdbx_strand_id
1 'polypeptide(L)'
;MTDPTVRTSSPPSSTSADPPRASTSPWVRFLWLLVGALVGAVLGFYLLMGVIVLKARFGSYIYALHDLQEFRLDTLVVILGISAGAASGYRAPIQFLRAVLRGLGVSILSLPFGALLGRVVWGSGAGVWAGAVVFSSLALVAATVLALRVGQRRGFKVPDLAPAAIVLAAVAVAVVIGLRDPEAVETVEFDPAPLPLPSEIEEIVFVVGDGGATEAGRAPLLEALAQDVERWSEALGRDSAVSVLYPGDLVYPVGVRDRDHPEFPVDSARLWNQIQLVAGPAARAHGTLGLFQPGNHDWGNTADEEGIDRIRNLSDQLEMAREDGLKVSLLPADGEPGPEIRDVRDHLRMMFLDTHWYLKPQSELDRQAFLSEVREGVHTAGARHVILSAHHPYQSAGPHGAIVPGLHAWGVGYLMRRTGALVQDLNSPAYASLLASLRQIFEEAPRPPLMFVGGHDHSLQVLERDAPSDPAFTVVSGAGSKVSSIRTLPTMRYGAGRPGWVMLAFLKDGGVSLFVVGGSAELLRCDGEPGGPLEACLNRGANAFDIVYGQVLVEGPDGSELQTDGAGREEVPEGGVDDLDEGEVADAGSDDAPEPGAASDFAWWIRDVIPPDHEIAEADRDVPAPPPAVPARVLYFRPDSVEATSGASYAAGALQSVVLGDLNRHLWDIPIKLPVLDLDTLGGGVEVVELTGGRQTLGLLFRGADGVEYQFRSIVKDAGRALSETWDDTPVESLVQDQLAAQFPLAATVVTELLEAVDVLVAPTRAVILPHDERLGPYRPFFGGRMGWIEERPNERGEDRPGFADSRKIVGGNEIYDELGEANAEVEIDLYLRTRFVDFLVGDWDRHSDNLRWARFVEDGRSVWEPIPRDRDWALSRTGGVAGPVSRGVMPRFVGFTEEIPPAERIAAAGSRIDRRILGGVPETRFLEQARVVRDRITPDVVEAAVSTLPPPYQERERPALNRALASRVGQLERAASEFHAYVSTQVHVYGLDEVADTVRLDRTPQGLARVRVYSTTEQEGPRLHWLLDPSETQSVELFLDADADALIASEDFPLEVNRFDPDELAPDEGGGSR
;
A
#
# COMPACT_ATOMS: atom_id res chain seq x y z
N MET A 1 19.88 97.40 65.90
CA MET A 1 18.93 98.33 66.55
C MET A 1 17.66 97.56 66.84
N THR A 2 17.35 97.42 68.13
CA THR A 2 16.00 97.45 68.74
C THR A 2 14.88 96.55 68.23
N ASP A 3 14.54 95.56 69.06
CA ASP A 3 13.19 95.05 69.43
C ASP A 3 12.16 96.22 69.64
N PRO A 4 10.80 96.06 69.66
CA PRO A 4 10.03 94.82 69.86
C PRO A 4 8.59 94.64 69.24
N THR A 5 8.06 93.42 69.42
CA THR A 5 6.61 92.99 69.51
C THR A 5 5.72 93.04 68.25
N VAL A 6 4.80 92.10 67.90
CA VAL A 6 3.64 91.50 68.63
C VAL A 6 3.08 90.23 67.88
N ARG A 7 2.74 89.16 68.65
CA ARG A 7 1.65 88.10 68.58
C ARG A 7 1.14 87.53 67.22
N THR A 8 0.68 86.26 67.02
CA THR A 8 0.15 85.14 67.85
C THR A 8 0.02 83.82 67.04
N SER A 9 0.17 82.67 67.73
CA SER A 9 -0.50 81.35 67.63
C SER A 9 -0.34 80.34 66.45
N SER A 10 0.28 79.19 66.79
CA SER A 10 -0.06 77.75 66.51
C SER A 10 0.29 77.09 65.16
N PRO A 11 0.56 75.74 65.07
CA PRO A 11 1.05 74.72 66.03
C PRO A 11 2.27 73.89 65.48
N PRO A 12 2.80 72.83 66.16
CA PRO A 12 4.18 72.34 65.98
C PRO A 12 4.37 71.15 65.02
N SER A 13 5.63 71.02 64.61
CA SER A 13 6.26 70.06 63.69
C SER A 13 6.23 68.59 64.13
N SER A 14 5.92 67.71 63.16
CA SER A 14 6.06 66.26 63.21
C SER A 14 7.51 65.81 62.97
N THR A 15 8.06 64.99 63.86
CA THR A 15 9.29 64.21 63.64
C THR A 15 8.95 62.77 63.23
N SER A 16 9.73 62.27 62.27
CA SER A 16 9.62 60.97 61.60
C SER A 16 9.95 59.78 62.50
N ALA A 17 9.08 58.76 62.50
CA ALA A 17 9.34 57.41 63.00
C ALA A 17 8.99 56.38 61.90
N ASP A 18 9.83 55.35 61.74
CA ASP A 18 9.65 54.24 60.80
C ASP A 18 8.25 53.59 60.92
N PRO A 19 7.58 53.24 59.80
CA PRO A 19 6.32 52.53 59.87
C PRO A 19 6.50 51.07 60.35
N PRO A 20 5.56 50.53 61.14
CA PRO A 20 5.68 49.21 61.74
C PRO A 20 5.56 48.09 60.68
N ARG A 21 6.41 47.06 60.80
CA ARG A 21 6.20 45.77 60.10
C ARG A 21 4.88 45.17 60.59
N ALA A 22 3.84 45.22 59.76
CA ALA A 22 2.59 44.52 60.02
C ALA A 22 2.87 43.01 60.17
N SER A 23 2.71 42.48 61.37
CA SER A 23 2.72 41.04 61.60
C SER A 23 1.45 40.45 61.00
N THR A 24 1.57 39.81 59.84
CA THR A 24 0.48 39.01 59.28
C THR A 24 0.04 37.95 60.30
N SER A 25 -1.26 37.90 60.58
CA SER A 25 -1.88 36.96 61.53
C SER A 25 -1.43 35.51 61.24
N PRO A 26 -1.14 34.69 62.28
CA PRO A 26 -0.79 33.28 62.11
C PRO A 26 -1.80 32.50 61.27
N TRP A 27 -3.09 32.86 61.36
CA TRP A 27 -4.17 32.28 60.57
C TRP A 27 -4.07 32.59 59.08
N VAL A 28 -3.67 33.81 58.73
CA VAL A 28 -3.46 34.20 57.33
C VAL A 28 -2.25 33.45 56.77
N ARG A 29 -1.19 33.26 57.56
CA ARG A 29 -0.01 32.47 57.16
C ARG A 29 -0.34 30.99 56.96
N PHE A 30 -1.16 30.42 57.84
CA PHE A 30 -1.64 29.05 57.73
C PHE A 30 -2.51 28.85 56.50
N LEU A 31 -3.44 29.77 56.24
CA LEU A 31 -4.29 29.74 55.05
C LEU A 31 -3.47 29.81 53.76
N TRP A 32 -2.42 30.64 53.72
CA TRP A 32 -1.54 30.73 52.55
C TRP A 32 -0.67 29.50 52.32
N LEU A 33 -0.22 28.84 53.39
CA LEU A 33 0.45 27.53 53.30
C LEU A 33 -0.50 26.46 52.76
N LEU A 34 -1.75 26.46 53.21
CA LEU A 34 -2.77 25.52 52.78
C LEU A 34 -3.12 25.71 51.29
N VAL A 35 -3.27 26.96 50.84
CA VAL A 35 -3.52 27.30 49.43
C VAL A 35 -2.32 26.94 48.55
N GLY A 36 -1.08 27.22 48.99
CA GLY A 36 0.12 26.82 48.27
C GLY A 36 0.27 25.31 48.12
N ALA A 37 -0.02 24.56 49.19
CA ALA A 37 -0.02 23.10 49.17
C ALA A 37 -1.13 22.53 48.26
N LEU A 38 -2.33 23.11 48.29
CA LEU A 38 -3.45 22.69 47.45
C LEU A 38 -3.16 22.92 45.95
N VAL A 39 -2.61 24.08 45.60
CA VAL A 39 -2.23 24.40 44.21
C VAL A 39 -1.08 23.51 43.72
N GLY A 40 -0.09 23.23 44.58
CA GLY A 40 0.99 22.28 44.27
C GLY A 40 0.48 20.85 44.06
N ALA A 41 -0.47 20.40 44.89
CA ALA A 41 -1.10 19.08 44.76
C ALA A 41 -1.92 18.96 43.47
N VAL A 42 -2.66 20.00 43.09
CA VAL A 42 -3.44 20.01 41.84
C VAL A 42 -2.52 19.99 40.61
N LEU A 43 -1.45 20.80 40.60
CA LEU A 43 -0.46 20.79 39.51
C LEU A 43 0.26 19.43 39.41
N GLY A 44 0.63 18.85 40.55
CA GLY A 44 1.22 17.51 40.63
C GLY A 44 0.26 16.42 40.11
N PHE A 45 -1.02 16.53 40.44
CA PHE A 45 -2.06 15.62 39.95
C PHE A 45 -2.27 15.71 38.43
N TYR A 46 -2.29 16.91 37.85
CA TYR A 46 -2.39 17.08 36.39
C TYR A 46 -1.15 16.57 35.66
N LEU A 47 0.04 16.76 36.22
CA LEU A 47 1.29 16.23 35.65
C LEU A 47 1.32 14.70 35.72
N LEU A 48 0.86 14.12 36.84
CA LEU A 48 0.71 12.69 37.02
C LEU A 48 -0.34 12.09 36.07
N MET A 49 -1.48 12.78 35.87
CA MET A 49 -2.49 12.39 34.88
C MET A 49 -1.95 12.46 33.45
N GLY A 50 -1.19 13.50 33.10
CA GLY A 50 -0.51 13.58 31.80
C GLY A 50 0.46 12.43 31.59
N VAL A 51 1.27 12.09 32.60
CA VAL A 51 2.19 10.95 32.58
C VAL A 51 1.44 9.61 32.49
N ILE A 52 0.32 9.44 33.21
CA ILE A 52 -0.50 8.22 33.17
C ILE A 52 -1.19 8.05 31.82
N VAL A 53 -1.69 9.13 31.22
CA VAL A 53 -2.31 9.11 29.88
C VAL A 53 -1.27 8.83 28.79
N LEU A 54 -0.05 9.36 28.92
CA LEU A 54 1.08 8.95 28.07
C LEU A 54 1.42 7.46 28.30
N LYS A 55 1.56 7.00 29.55
CA LYS A 55 1.93 5.62 29.90
C LYS A 55 0.91 4.56 29.49
N ALA A 56 -0.39 4.88 29.51
CA ALA A 56 -1.46 3.96 29.14
C ALA A 56 -1.56 3.70 27.62
N ARG A 57 -0.89 4.52 26.80
CA ARG A 57 -0.88 4.38 25.33
C ARG A 57 0.38 3.70 24.77
N PHE A 58 1.52 3.73 25.47
CA PHE A 58 2.83 3.27 24.95
C PHE A 58 3.35 1.92 25.49
N GLY A 59 2.52 1.10 26.15
CA GLY A 59 2.75 -0.37 26.26
C GLY A 59 3.93 -0.92 27.10
N SER A 60 4.97 -0.16 27.45
CA SER A 60 6.14 -0.67 28.18
C SER A 60 6.35 -0.04 29.56
N TYR A 61 6.33 -0.86 30.61
CA TYR A 61 6.81 -0.46 31.94
C TYR A 61 8.34 -0.49 31.97
N ILE A 62 9.01 0.66 31.91
CA ILE A 62 10.49 0.76 32.05
C ILE A 62 10.96 0.40 33.48
N TYR A 63 10.05 0.29 34.45
CA TYR A 63 10.36 -0.06 35.84
C TYR A 63 9.31 -1.02 36.40
N ALA A 64 9.75 -2.03 37.15
CA ALA A 64 8.85 -2.92 37.87
C ALA A 64 8.03 -2.11 38.89
N LEU A 65 6.81 -2.55 39.23
CA LEU A 65 5.99 -1.88 40.25
C LEU A 65 6.71 -1.83 41.62
N HIS A 66 7.62 -2.77 41.86
CA HIS A 66 8.60 -2.77 42.94
C HIS A 66 9.42 -1.47 43.00
N ASP A 67 9.94 -0.99 41.86
CA ASP A 67 10.85 0.16 41.79
C ASP A 67 10.12 1.50 41.97
N LEU A 68 8.83 1.57 41.62
CA LEU A 68 7.97 2.73 41.86
C LEU A 68 7.50 2.84 43.32
N GLN A 69 7.37 1.69 44.02
CA GLN A 69 7.03 1.66 45.44
C GLN A 69 8.20 2.08 46.33
N GLU A 70 9.44 1.79 45.95
CA GLU A 70 10.63 2.30 46.65
C GLU A 70 10.80 3.83 46.50
N PHE A 71 10.31 4.43 45.40
CA PHE A 71 10.56 5.85 45.10
C PHE A 71 9.60 6.87 45.76
N ARG A 72 8.52 6.45 46.45
CA ARG A 72 7.59 7.35 47.18
C ARG A 72 7.22 8.63 46.39
N LEU A 73 7.01 8.53 45.07
CA LEU A 73 6.86 9.68 44.16
C LEU A 73 5.62 10.54 44.46
N ASP A 74 4.55 9.93 44.96
CA ASP A 74 3.37 10.61 45.49
C ASP A 74 3.70 11.54 46.67
N THR A 75 4.60 11.08 47.54
CA THR A 75 5.11 11.84 48.68
C THR A 75 6.11 12.89 48.19
N LEU A 76 6.95 12.57 47.19
CA LEU A 76 7.96 13.46 46.63
C LEU A 76 7.33 14.68 45.95
N VAL A 77 6.23 14.53 45.21
CA VAL A 77 5.53 15.65 44.54
C VAL A 77 4.83 16.56 45.56
N VAL A 78 4.24 16.00 46.61
CA VAL A 78 3.68 16.77 47.73
C VAL A 78 4.79 17.47 48.52
N ILE A 79 5.91 16.78 48.79
CA ILE A 79 7.08 17.35 49.47
C ILE A 79 7.73 18.43 48.61
N LEU A 80 7.87 18.26 47.30
CA LEU A 80 8.42 19.26 46.37
C LEU A 80 7.48 20.46 46.21
N GLY A 81 6.16 20.25 46.20
CA GLY A 81 5.16 21.32 46.22
C GLY A 81 5.20 22.13 47.52
N ILE A 82 5.31 21.47 48.67
CA ILE A 82 5.48 22.10 49.98
C ILE A 82 6.85 22.80 50.08
N SER A 83 7.91 22.19 49.56
CA SER A 83 9.28 22.72 49.57
C SER A 83 9.44 23.89 48.61
N ALA A 84 8.81 23.87 47.44
CA ALA A 84 8.77 25.00 46.51
C ALA A 84 7.94 26.17 47.07
N GLY A 85 6.83 25.87 47.76
CA GLY A 85 6.05 26.86 48.52
C GLY A 85 6.82 27.46 49.70
N ALA A 86 7.67 26.67 50.36
CA ALA A 86 8.54 27.13 51.44
C ALA A 86 9.78 27.90 50.92
N ALA A 87 10.38 27.46 49.81
CA ALA A 87 11.60 28.01 49.20
C ALA A 87 11.35 29.31 48.43
N SER A 88 10.16 29.52 47.87
CA SER A 88 9.78 30.77 47.21
C SER A 88 9.60 31.95 48.18
N GLY A 89 9.67 31.70 49.48
CA GLY A 89 9.72 32.73 50.52
C GLY A 89 8.39 33.49 50.67
N TYR A 90 8.00 33.72 51.92
CA TYR A 90 6.75 34.34 52.39
C TYR A 90 6.44 35.78 51.89
N ARG A 91 7.00 36.27 50.79
CA ARG A 91 6.95 37.69 50.42
C ARG A 91 6.04 38.06 49.23
N ALA A 92 5.53 37.13 48.43
CA ALA A 92 4.61 37.50 47.35
C ALA A 92 3.62 36.40 46.88
N PRO A 93 2.80 35.80 47.78
CA PRO A 93 1.84 34.75 47.41
C PRO A 93 0.83 35.20 46.34
N ILE A 94 0.47 36.48 46.32
CA ILE A 94 -0.40 37.08 45.29
C ILE A 94 0.27 37.08 43.91
N GLN A 95 1.60 37.24 43.83
CA GLN A 95 2.31 37.18 42.55
C GLN A 95 2.42 35.75 42.03
N PHE A 96 2.64 34.77 42.92
CA PHE A 96 2.60 33.36 42.56
C PHE A 96 1.22 32.93 42.06
N LEU A 97 0.16 33.29 42.78
CA LEU A 97 -1.21 33.03 42.37
C LEU A 97 -1.53 33.69 41.01
N ARG A 98 -1.10 34.93 40.79
CA ARG A 98 -1.26 35.61 39.49
C ARG A 98 -0.47 34.94 38.36
N ALA A 99 0.70 34.38 38.64
CA ALA A 99 1.49 33.64 37.67
C ALA A 99 0.81 32.32 37.27
N VAL A 100 0.29 31.58 38.24
CA VAL A 100 -0.49 30.34 38.02
C VAL A 100 -1.77 30.64 37.23
N LEU A 101 -2.51 31.69 37.60
CA LEU A 101 -3.73 32.09 36.86
C LEU A 101 -3.45 32.51 35.42
N ARG A 102 -2.31 33.17 35.17
CA ARG A 102 -1.86 33.49 33.81
C ARG A 102 -1.45 32.23 33.03
N GLY A 103 -0.77 31.29 33.69
CA GLY A 103 -0.43 29.99 33.10
C GLY A 103 -1.66 29.18 32.73
N LEU A 104 -2.70 29.18 33.57
CA LEU A 104 -3.99 28.55 33.29
C LEU A 104 -4.66 29.17 32.06
N GLY A 105 -4.59 30.49 31.89
CA GLY A 105 -5.09 31.15 30.68
C GLY A 105 -4.39 30.68 29.41
N VAL A 106 -3.05 30.55 29.44
CA VAL A 106 -2.26 30.07 28.28
C VAL A 106 -2.53 28.58 28.02
N SER A 107 -2.67 27.77 29.07
CA SER A 107 -3.02 26.35 28.99
C SER A 107 -4.33 26.12 28.24
N ILE A 108 -5.39 26.87 28.59
CA ILE A 108 -6.70 26.77 27.93
C ILE A 108 -6.60 27.19 26.45
N LEU A 109 -5.88 28.28 26.16
CA LEU A 109 -5.71 28.77 24.79
C LEU A 109 -4.88 27.82 23.90
N SER A 110 -4.05 26.95 24.50
CA SER A 110 -3.24 25.97 23.77
C SER A 110 -3.95 24.65 23.47
N LEU A 111 -5.14 24.40 24.06
CA LEU A 111 -5.92 23.17 23.84
C LEU A 111 -6.26 22.91 22.36
N PRO A 112 -6.72 23.90 21.56
CA PRO A 112 -7.07 23.65 20.15
C PRO A 112 -5.85 23.35 19.28
N PHE A 113 -4.72 23.99 19.59
CA PHE A 113 -3.46 23.76 18.88
C PHE A 113 -2.88 22.38 19.23
N GLY A 114 -2.88 22.01 20.51
CA GLY A 114 -2.51 20.66 20.95
C GLY A 114 -3.41 19.57 20.37
N ALA A 115 -4.71 19.84 20.26
CA ALA A 115 -5.67 18.95 19.61
C ALA A 115 -5.38 18.75 18.12
N LEU A 116 -5.05 19.84 17.41
CA LEU A 116 -4.68 19.80 15.99
C LEU A 116 -3.36 19.03 15.78
N LEU A 117 -2.33 19.34 16.57
CA LEU A 117 -1.04 18.65 16.49
C LEU A 117 -1.19 17.17 16.83
N GLY A 118 -2.00 16.85 17.85
CA GLY A 118 -2.27 15.48 18.23
C GLY A 118 -3.03 14.69 17.18
N ARG A 119 -3.84 15.35 16.36
CA ARG A 119 -4.47 14.75 15.18
C ARG A 119 -3.46 14.45 14.08
N VAL A 120 -2.55 15.41 13.79
CA VAL A 120 -1.52 15.27 12.75
C VAL A 120 -0.49 14.20 13.12
N VAL A 121 -0.08 14.14 14.39
CA VAL A 121 0.96 13.22 14.84
C VAL A 121 0.45 11.80 15.07
N TRP A 122 -0.76 11.62 15.64
CA TRP A 122 -1.24 10.29 16.06
C TRP A 122 -2.46 9.76 15.29
N GLY A 123 -2.97 10.49 14.29
CA GLY A 123 -3.98 10.02 13.33
C GLY A 123 -5.36 9.63 13.89
N SER A 124 -5.57 9.62 15.21
CA SER A 124 -6.77 9.05 15.85
C SER A 124 -7.57 10.06 16.68
N GLY A 125 -8.86 9.77 16.91
CA GLY A 125 -9.73 10.58 17.77
C GLY A 125 -9.21 10.73 19.21
N ALA A 126 -8.51 9.72 19.72
CA ALA A 126 -7.81 9.78 21.00
C ALA A 126 -6.53 10.65 20.94
N GLY A 127 -5.88 10.74 19.77
CA GLY A 127 -4.73 11.63 19.52
C GLY A 127 -5.07 13.11 19.72
N VAL A 128 -6.29 13.51 19.36
CA VAL A 128 -6.82 14.87 19.61
C VAL A 128 -6.81 15.21 21.11
N TRP A 129 -7.32 14.30 21.94
CA TRP A 129 -7.39 14.51 23.39
C TRP A 129 -6.02 14.42 24.05
N ALA A 130 -5.19 13.45 23.65
CA ALA A 130 -3.84 13.31 24.16
C ALA A 130 -2.99 14.56 23.84
N GLY A 131 -3.00 15.01 22.59
CA GLY A 131 -2.30 16.22 22.17
C GLY A 131 -2.78 17.46 22.92
N ALA A 132 -4.09 17.63 23.10
CA ALA A 132 -4.65 18.74 23.87
C ALA A 132 -4.18 18.73 25.33
N VAL A 133 -4.23 17.57 26.01
CA VAL A 133 -3.84 17.43 27.42
C VAL A 133 -2.34 17.65 27.61
N VAL A 134 -1.51 17.08 26.74
CA VAL A 134 -0.04 17.20 26.83
C VAL A 134 0.40 18.64 26.60
N PHE A 135 -0.06 19.27 25.51
CA PHE A 135 0.33 20.64 25.21
C PHE A 135 -0.20 21.65 26.24
N SER A 136 -1.44 21.48 26.70
CA SER A 136 -2.01 22.37 27.72
C SER A 136 -1.28 22.25 29.06
N SER A 137 -0.80 21.06 29.42
CA SER A 137 0.00 20.83 30.63
C SER A 137 1.38 21.46 30.53
N LEU A 138 2.08 21.29 29.39
CA LEU A 138 3.39 21.91 29.17
C LEU A 138 3.29 23.44 29.11
N ALA A 139 2.26 23.98 28.44
CA ALA A 139 2.00 25.40 28.35
C ALA A 139 1.71 26.03 29.72
N LEU A 140 0.95 25.33 30.59
CA LEU A 140 0.68 25.76 31.97
C LEU A 140 1.98 25.93 32.77
N VAL A 141 2.84 24.92 32.73
CA VAL A 141 4.10 24.90 33.48
C VAL A 141 5.03 26.00 32.96
N ALA A 142 5.22 26.07 31.65
CA ALA A 142 6.08 27.07 31.01
C ALA A 142 5.63 28.51 31.31
N ALA A 143 4.35 28.82 31.10
CA ALA A 143 3.82 30.16 31.30
C ALA A 143 3.84 30.57 32.79
N THR A 144 3.62 29.62 33.70
CA THR A 144 3.73 29.86 35.15
C THR A 144 5.18 30.16 35.54
N VAL A 145 6.14 29.34 35.11
CA VAL A 145 7.58 29.55 35.40
C VAL A 145 8.07 30.89 34.83
N LEU A 146 7.65 31.22 33.60
CA LEU A 146 8.03 32.47 32.94
C LEU A 146 7.41 33.69 33.64
N ALA A 147 6.14 33.62 34.04
CA ALA A 147 5.50 34.68 34.82
C ALA A 147 6.15 34.87 36.20
N LEU A 148 6.67 33.80 36.82
CA LEU A 148 7.41 33.88 38.09
C LEU A 148 8.80 34.50 37.93
N ARG A 149 9.54 34.14 36.87
CA ARG A 149 10.86 34.74 36.57
C ARG A 149 10.75 36.21 36.18
N VAL A 150 9.73 36.57 35.40
CA VAL A 150 9.55 37.94 34.88
C VAL A 150 8.90 38.88 35.91
N GLY A 151 8.11 38.36 36.84
CA GLY A 151 7.48 39.12 37.93
C GLY A 151 8.45 39.88 38.86
N GLN A 152 9.76 39.59 38.78
CA GLN A 152 10.82 40.33 39.49
C GLN A 152 11.29 41.62 38.78
N ARG A 153 10.91 41.87 37.52
CA ARG A 153 11.22 43.12 36.79
C ARG A 153 9.92 43.89 36.52
N ARG A 154 9.76 45.08 37.10
CA ARG A 154 8.55 45.90 36.92
C ARG A 154 8.46 46.43 35.47
N GLY A 155 7.44 45.99 34.73
CA GLY A 155 6.97 46.65 33.50
C GLY A 155 7.05 45.80 32.23
N PHE A 156 6.27 44.71 32.11
CA PHE A 156 6.27 43.84 30.92
C PHE A 156 4.82 43.47 30.51
N LYS A 157 4.51 43.46 29.21
CA LYS A 157 3.15 43.18 28.66
C LYS A 157 3.10 41.79 28.00
N VAL A 158 1.90 41.23 27.88
CA VAL A 158 1.59 39.88 27.36
C VAL A 158 2.17 39.54 25.95
N PRO A 159 2.35 40.48 25.00
CA PRO A 159 2.86 40.15 23.65
C PRO A 159 4.30 39.62 23.60
N ASP A 160 5.09 39.81 24.65
CA ASP A 160 6.51 39.44 24.67
C ASP A 160 6.77 37.95 25.00
N LEU A 161 5.70 37.15 25.17
CA LEU A 161 5.76 35.71 25.50
C LEU A 161 5.86 34.79 24.27
N ALA A 162 5.63 35.33 23.06
CA ALA A 162 5.59 34.55 21.82
C ALA A 162 6.90 33.80 21.48
N PRO A 163 8.11 34.39 21.62
CA PRO A 163 9.35 33.69 21.26
C PRO A 163 9.66 32.52 22.19
N ALA A 164 9.36 32.64 23.48
CA ALA A 164 9.56 31.57 24.46
C ALA A 164 8.55 30.43 24.27
N ALA A 165 7.31 30.75 23.89
CA ALA A 165 6.31 29.75 23.53
C ALA A 165 6.67 29.00 22.23
N ILE A 166 7.31 29.66 21.26
CA ILE A 166 7.80 29.05 20.02
C ILE A 166 8.95 28.07 20.30
N VAL A 167 9.92 28.45 21.15
CA VAL A 167 11.04 27.57 21.52
C VAL A 167 10.56 26.35 22.32
N LEU A 168 9.57 26.54 23.22
CA LEU A 168 8.96 25.42 23.96
C LEU A 168 8.06 24.54 23.09
N ALA A 169 7.37 25.11 22.10
CA ALA A 169 6.64 24.36 21.09
C ALA A 169 7.62 23.55 20.21
N ALA A 170 8.78 24.11 19.83
CA ALA A 170 9.81 23.41 19.08
C ALA A 170 10.45 22.26 19.89
N VAL A 171 10.69 22.44 21.20
CA VAL A 171 11.18 21.36 22.07
C VAL A 171 10.10 20.30 22.31
N ALA A 172 8.83 20.68 22.45
CA ALA A 172 7.73 19.73 22.55
C ALA A 172 7.54 18.94 21.23
N VAL A 173 7.70 19.60 20.08
CA VAL A 173 7.71 18.96 18.76
C VAL A 173 8.92 18.03 18.62
N ALA A 174 10.12 18.41 19.06
CA ALA A 174 11.30 17.56 19.02
C ALA A 174 11.18 16.32 19.94
N VAL A 175 10.59 16.48 21.14
CA VAL A 175 10.31 15.36 22.06
C VAL A 175 9.21 14.45 21.48
N VAL A 176 8.23 14.99 20.76
CA VAL A 176 7.18 14.22 20.10
C VAL A 176 7.68 13.50 18.84
N ILE A 177 8.58 14.12 18.06
CA ILE A 177 9.27 13.48 16.93
C ILE A 177 10.22 12.37 17.42
N GLY A 178 10.88 12.57 18.55
CA GLY A 178 11.72 11.56 19.20
C GLY A 178 10.96 10.43 19.92
N LEU A 179 9.62 10.51 19.97
CA LEU A 179 8.71 9.47 20.48
C LEU A 179 8.02 8.70 19.33
N ARG A 180 8.60 8.68 18.11
CA ARG A 180 8.23 7.67 17.11
C ARG A 180 8.29 6.28 17.74
N ASP A 181 7.34 5.44 17.36
CA ASP A 181 7.09 4.12 17.95
C ASP A 181 8.40 3.38 18.29
N PRO A 182 8.54 2.76 19.47
CA PRO A 182 9.42 1.61 19.55
C PRO A 182 8.87 0.62 18.54
N GLU A 183 9.68 0.35 17.52
CA GLU A 183 9.48 -0.58 16.40
C GLU A 183 8.24 -1.46 16.61
N ALA A 184 7.20 -1.21 15.81
CA ALA A 184 6.26 -2.27 15.49
C ALA A 184 7.13 -3.48 15.17
N VAL A 185 6.97 -4.57 15.94
CA VAL A 185 7.73 -5.81 15.78
C VAL A 185 7.90 -6.02 14.30
N GLU A 186 9.15 -5.94 13.82
CA GLU A 186 9.49 -6.26 12.43
C GLU A 186 8.72 -7.54 12.12
N THR A 187 7.73 -7.42 11.24
CA THR A 187 7.19 -8.59 10.59
C THR A 187 8.38 -9.17 9.87
N VAL A 188 9.00 -10.19 10.47
CA VAL A 188 9.99 -11.00 9.79
C VAL A 188 9.34 -11.33 8.45
N GLU A 189 9.91 -10.82 7.35
CA GLU A 189 9.42 -11.15 6.03
C GLU A 189 9.63 -12.66 5.86
N PHE A 190 8.52 -13.38 5.85
CA PHE A 190 8.51 -14.79 5.56
C PHE A 190 8.15 -14.93 4.09
N ASP A 191 8.97 -15.63 3.32
CA ASP A 191 8.52 -16.18 2.05
C ASP A 191 7.54 -17.31 2.42
N PRO A 192 6.21 -17.11 2.30
CA PRO A 192 5.25 -18.10 2.76
C PRO A 192 5.49 -19.38 1.96
N ALA A 193 5.37 -20.53 2.63
CA ALA A 193 5.36 -21.82 1.92
C ALA A 193 4.39 -21.73 0.71
N PRO A 194 4.75 -22.28 -0.46
CA PRO A 194 3.85 -22.23 -1.60
C PRO A 194 2.52 -22.93 -1.25
N LEU A 195 1.40 -22.36 -1.72
CA LEU A 195 0.10 -23.00 -1.57
C LEU A 195 0.11 -24.34 -2.34
N PRO A 196 -0.30 -25.47 -1.72
CA PRO A 196 -0.33 -26.78 -2.38
C PRO A 196 -1.43 -26.88 -3.43
N LEU A 197 -1.18 -27.56 -4.56
CA LEU A 197 -2.15 -27.67 -5.67
C LEU A 197 -3.49 -28.22 -5.18
N PRO A 198 -4.64 -27.74 -5.70
CA PRO A 198 -5.94 -28.33 -5.31
C PRO A 198 -5.99 -29.85 -5.54
N SER A 199 -5.22 -30.36 -6.51
CA SER A 199 -5.05 -31.79 -6.76
C SER A 199 -4.32 -32.56 -5.66
N GLU A 200 -3.50 -31.89 -4.85
CA GLU A 200 -2.69 -32.48 -3.76
C GLU A 200 -3.44 -32.46 -2.43
N ILE A 201 -4.45 -31.59 -2.30
CA ILE A 201 -5.17 -31.37 -1.05
C ILE A 201 -6.24 -32.45 -0.82
N GLU A 202 -6.23 -33.01 0.37
CA GLU A 202 -7.26 -33.91 0.90
C GLU A 202 -8.31 -33.14 1.73
N GLU A 203 -7.93 -32.11 2.49
CA GLU A 203 -8.90 -31.33 3.27
C GLU A 203 -8.40 -29.90 3.56
N ILE A 204 -9.33 -28.94 3.58
CA ILE A 204 -9.09 -27.58 4.09
C ILE A 204 -9.92 -27.34 5.34
N VAL A 205 -9.28 -26.81 6.39
CA VAL A 205 -9.95 -26.29 7.59
C VAL A 205 -9.61 -24.81 7.76
N PHE A 206 -10.61 -23.96 7.59
CA PHE A 206 -10.53 -22.55 7.97
C PHE A 206 -10.84 -22.40 9.46
N VAL A 207 -10.10 -21.55 10.16
CA VAL A 207 -10.29 -21.27 11.59
C VAL A 207 -10.47 -19.78 11.80
N VAL A 208 -11.65 -19.37 12.25
CA VAL A 208 -12.00 -17.96 12.53
C VAL A 208 -12.80 -17.87 13.84
N GLY A 209 -12.17 -17.34 14.88
CA GLY A 209 -12.77 -17.14 16.21
C GLY A 209 -13.18 -15.70 16.48
N ASP A 210 -13.99 -15.52 17.53
CA ASP A 210 -14.37 -14.22 18.06
C ASP A 210 -15.07 -13.33 17.01
N GLY A 211 -15.88 -13.93 16.12
CA GLY A 211 -16.65 -13.27 15.07
C GLY A 211 -17.91 -12.56 15.57
N GLY A 212 -18.26 -12.69 16.85
CA GLY A 212 -19.58 -12.33 17.37
C GLY A 212 -19.95 -10.85 17.43
N ALA A 213 -19.12 -9.93 16.92
CA ALA A 213 -19.44 -8.51 16.81
C ALA A 213 -19.57 -8.04 15.35
N THR A 214 -19.43 -8.97 14.40
CA THR A 214 -19.59 -8.67 12.97
C THR A 214 -21.01 -8.23 12.65
N GLU A 215 -21.11 -7.28 11.71
CA GLU A 215 -22.37 -6.79 11.16
C GLU A 215 -22.43 -7.14 9.67
N ALA A 216 -23.59 -7.62 9.22
CA ALA A 216 -23.82 -8.00 7.83
C ALA A 216 -23.54 -6.81 6.89
N GLY A 217 -22.81 -7.05 5.80
CA GLY A 217 -22.46 -6.00 4.83
C GLY A 217 -21.59 -4.89 5.41
N ARG A 218 -20.88 -5.14 6.51
CA ARG A 218 -19.92 -4.21 7.12
C ARG A 218 -18.63 -4.91 7.58
N ALA A 219 -18.50 -6.21 7.34
CA ALA A 219 -17.39 -7.03 7.81
C ALA A 219 -16.61 -7.62 6.62
N PRO A 220 -15.63 -6.87 6.07
CA PRO A 220 -14.75 -7.32 5.00
C PRO A 220 -14.16 -8.73 5.17
N LEU A 221 -13.77 -9.07 6.40
CA LEU A 221 -13.19 -10.37 6.73
C LEU A 221 -14.12 -11.53 6.37
N LEU A 222 -15.40 -11.42 6.73
CA LEU A 222 -16.36 -12.49 6.46
C LEU A 222 -16.64 -12.60 4.97
N GLU A 223 -16.67 -11.48 4.23
CA GLU A 223 -16.85 -11.50 2.78
C GLU A 223 -15.66 -12.16 2.08
N ALA A 224 -14.44 -11.81 2.45
CA ALA A 224 -13.23 -12.41 1.90
C ALA A 224 -13.15 -13.92 2.23
N LEU A 225 -13.43 -14.31 3.47
CA LEU A 225 -13.45 -15.70 3.88
C LEU A 225 -14.56 -16.51 3.18
N ALA A 226 -15.76 -15.94 2.99
CA ALA A 226 -16.85 -16.59 2.25
C ALA A 226 -16.40 -16.94 0.82
N GLN A 227 -15.69 -16.03 0.15
CA GLN A 227 -15.19 -16.29 -1.20
C GLN A 227 -14.12 -17.38 -1.22
N ASP A 228 -13.23 -17.44 -0.22
CA ASP A 228 -12.23 -18.50 -0.14
C ASP A 228 -12.88 -19.86 0.15
N VAL A 229 -13.90 -19.90 1.03
CA VAL A 229 -14.70 -21.11 1.26
C VAL A 229 -15.36 -21.58 -0.03
N GLU A 230 -15.98 -20.69 -0.80
CA GLU A 230 -16.60 -21.02 -2.09
C GLU A 230 -15.57 -21.55 -3.11
N ARG A 231 -14.45 -20.84 -3.30
CA ARG A 231 -13.39 -21.22 -4.25
C ARG A 231 -12.80 -22.58 -3.91
N TRP A 232 -12.48 -22.84 -2.65
CA TRP A 232 -11.96 -24.14 -2.24
C TRP A 232 -13.01 -25.26 -2.33
N SER A 233 -14.28 -24.96 -2.03
CA SER A 233 -15.36 -25.94 -2.17
C SER A 233 -15.54 -26.37 -3.63
N GLU A 234 -15.48 -25.41 -4.56
CA GLU A 234 -15.53 -25.66 -6.01
C GLU A 234 -14.28 -26.40 -6.50
N ALA A 235 -13.08 -25.95 -6.12
CA ALA A 235 -11.82 -26.52 -6.58
C ALA A 235 -11.60 -27.97 -6.13
N LEU A 236 -12.00 -28.31 -4.90
CA LEU A 236 -11.88 -29.69 -4.40
C LEU A 236 -13.02 -30.59 -4.89
N GLY A 237 -14.22 -30.02 -5.13
CA GLY A 237 -15.35 -30.71 -5.76
C GLY A 237 -15.85 -31.96 -5.04
N ARG A 238 -15.47 -32.18 -3.78
CA ARG A 238 -15.80 -33.37 -2.98
C ARG A 238 -16.54 -33.01 -1.71
N ASP A 239 -17.47 -33.88 -1.33
CA ASP A 239 -18.29 -33.72 -0.15
C ASP A 239 -17.46 -33.58 1.12
N SER A 240 -17.73 -32.51 1.89
CA SER A 240 -17.14 -32.18 3.19
C SER A 240 -15.61 -32.08 3.20
N ALA A 241 -14.99 -31.81 2.05
CA ALA A 241 -13.54 -31.56 1.95
C ALA A 241 -13.12 -30.17 2.45
N VAL A 242 -14.08 -29.30 2.74
CA VAL A 242 -13.86 -27.96 3.29
C VAL A 242 -14.68 -27.80 4.57
N SER A 243 -14.04 -27.27 5.61
CA SER A 243 -14.64 -27.00 6.90
C SER A 243 -14.29 -25.59 7.39
N VAL A 244 -15.22 -24.95 8.12
CA VAL A 244 -14.99 -23.69 8.85
C VAL A 244 -15.21 -23.94 10.34
N LEU A 245 -14.15 -23.75 11.12
CA LEU A 245 -14.09 -23.91 12.56
C LEU A 245 -14.16 -22.56 13.27
N TYR A 246 -15.12 -22.43 14.19
CA TYR A 246 -15.31 -21.24 15.01
C TYR A 246 -14.99 -21.55 16.48
N PRO A 247 -13.75 -21.27 16.95
CA PRO A 247 -13.33 -21.56 18.32
C PRO A 247 -13.87 -20.54 19.34
N GLY A 248 -15.21 -20.42 19.44
CA GLY A 248 -15.89 -19.63 20.47
C GLY A 248 -16.09 -18.14 20.16
N ASP A 249 -16.86 -17.52 21.05
CA ASP A 249 -17.30 -16.13 21.01
C ASP A 249 -18.07 -15.78 19.73
N LEU A 250 -19.09 -16.62 19.48
CA LEU A 250 -19.95 -16.56 18.31
C LEU A 250 -20.92 -15.38 18.35
N VAL A 251 -21.36 -14.96 19.54
CA VAL A 251 -22.25 -13.80 19.73
C VAL A 251 -21.84 -12.93 20.91
N TYR A 252 -21.38 -11.71 20.62
CA TYR A 252 -21.12 -10.70 21.64
C TYR A 252 -22.39 -9.91 22.00
N PRO A 253 -22.46 -9.30 23.20
CA PRO A 253 -21.56 -9.51 24.34
C PRO A 253 -21.97 -10.67 25.25
N VAL A 254 -23.11 -11.34 25.03
CA VAL A 254 -23.69 -12.27 26.01
C VAL A 254 -24.40 -13.49 25.40
N GLY A 255 -24.05 -13.89 24.18
CA GLY A 255 -24.64 -15.07 23.54
C GLY A 255 -26.03 -14.81 22.97
N VAL A 256 -26.72 -15.88 22.56
CA VAL A 256 -28.06 -15.80 21.97
C VAL A 256 -29.12 -15.71 23.07
N ARG A 257 -29.81 -14.56 23.14
CA ARG A 257 -30.89 -14.38 24.11
C ARG A 257 -32.18 -15.13 23.76
N ASP A 258 -33.14 -15.15 24.69
CA ASP A 258 -34.44 -15.76 24.45
C ASP A 258 -35.20 -15.00 23.35
N ARG A 259 -36.07 -15.72 22.62
CA ARG A 259 -36.75 -15.17 21.42
C ARG A 259 -37.60 -13.92 21.70
N ASP A 260 -38.08 -13.75 22.93
CA ASP A 260 -38.88 -12.60 23.36
C ASP A 260 -38.03 -11.41 23.85
N HIS A 261 -36.71 -11.60 23.97
CA HIS A 261 -35.79 -10.53 24.34
C HIS A 261 -35.65 -9.51 23.19
N PRO A 262 -35.70 -8.17 23.46
CA PRO A 262 -35.67 -7.14 22.40
C PRO A 262 -34.48 -7.19 21.44
N GLU A 263 -33.36 -7.72 21.93
CA GLU A 263 -32.09 -7.78 21.20
C GLU A 263 -31.83 -9.15 20.55
N PHE A 264 -32.72 -10.13 20.71
CA PHE A 264 -32.60 -11.43 20.02
C PHE A 264 -32.38 -11.29 18.50
N PRO A 265 -33.04 -10.35 17.77
CA PRO A 265 -32.77 -10.16 16.35
C PRO A 265 -31.31 -9.81 16.04
N VAL A 266 -30.65 -9.04 16.92
CA VAL A 266 -29.24 -8.65 16.75
C VAL A 266 -28.32 -9.84 17.04
N ASP A 267 -28.61 -10.58 18.12
CA ASP A 267 -27.88 -11.79 18.50
C ASP A 267 -27.94 -12.84 17.39
N SER A 268 -29.15 -13.06 16.85
CA SER A 268 -29.43 -13.95 15.72
C SER A 268 -28.65 -13.50 14.49
N ALA A 269 -28.71 -12.21 14.12
CA ALA A 269 -28.00 -11.71 12.95
C ALA A 269 -26.48 -11.93 13.05
N ARG A 270 -25.88 -11.71 14.22
CA ARG A 270 -24.43 -11.93 14.47
C ARG A 270 -24.01 -13.38 14.26
N LEU A 271 -24.80 -14.32 14.77
CA LEU A 271 -24.55 -15.74 14.55
C LEU A 271 -24.73 -16.11 13.06
N TRP A 272 -25.81 -15.65 12.44
CA TRP A 272 -26.11 -15.97 11.05
C TRP A 272 -25.08 -15.41 10.07
N ASN A 273 -24.43 -14.28 10.36
CA ASN A 273 -23.32 -13.77 9.55
C ASN A 273 -22.18 -14.80 9.43
N GLN A 274 -21.97 -15.61 10.45
CA GLN A 274 -20.97 -16.68 10.44
C GLN A 274 -21.52 -17.95 9.77
N ILE A 275 -22.76 -18.35 10.06
CA ILE A 275 -23.44 -19.50 9.42
C ILE A 275 -23.45 -19.37 7.89
N GLN A 276 -23.65 -18.16 7.36
CA GLN A 276 -23.72 -17.93 5.92
C GLN A 276 -22.39 -18.19 5.19
N LEU A 277 -21.26 -18.31 5.89
CA LEU A 277 -19.98 -18.64 5.27
C LEU A 277 -19.98 -20.01 4.57
N VAL A 278 -20.83 -20.94 5.02
CA VAL A 278 -20.97 -22.28 4.42
C VAL A 278 -22.24 -22.42 3.57
N ALA A 279 -22.86 -21.30 3.20
CA ALA A 279 -24.16 -21.27 2.54
C ALA A 279 -24.13 -20.87 1.05
N GLY A 280 -22.95 -20.61 0.48
CA GLY A 280 -22.83 -20.32 -0.93
C GLY A 280 -23.04 -21.55 -1.82
N PRO A 281 -23.17 -21.37 -3.15
CA PRO A 281 -23.55 -22.43 -4.07
C PRO A 281 -22.62 -23.65 -4.04
N ALA A 282 -21.30 -23.45 -4.09
CA ALA A 282 -20.33 -24.54 -4.09
C ALA A 282 -20.24 -25.17 -2.69
N ALA A 283 -20.25 -24.37 -1.63
CA ALA A 283 -20.26 -24.87 -0.26
C ALA A 283 -21.49 -25.75 0.03
N ARG A 284 -22.67 -25.35 -0.45
CA ARG A 284 -23.90 -26.17 -0.34
C ARG A 284 -23.83 -27.43 -1.19
N ALA A 285 -23.37 -27.32 -2.44
CA ALA A 285 -23.29 -28.45 -3.36
C ALA A 285 -22.37 -29.56 -2.83
N HIS A 286 -21.27 -29.18 -2.16
CA HIS A 286 -20.27 -30.08 -1.61
C HIS A 286 -20.35 -30.23 -0.09
N GLY A 287 -21.43 -29.78 0.54
CA GLY A 287 -21.68 -30.01 1.97
C GLY A 287 -20.54 -29.55 2.90
N THR A 288 -20.03 -28.33 2.69
CA THR A 288 -19.03 -27.68 3.54
C THR A 288 -19.49 -27.62 4.99
N LEU A 289 -18.61 -28.00 5.91
CA LEU A 289 -18.96 -28.16 7.32
C LEU A 289 -18.76 -26.86 8.10
N GLY A 290 -19.76 -26.41 8.84
CA GLY A 290 -19.64 -25.35 9.85
C GLY A 290 -19.52 -25.95 11.25
N LEU A 291 -18.37 -25.80 11.89
CA LEU A 291 -18.01 -26.40 13.17
C LEU A 291 -17.95 -25.32 14.25
N PHE A 292 -19.05 -25.13 14.99
CA PHE A 292 -19.22 -24.05 15.95
C PHE A 292 -18.89 -24.53 17.37
N GLN A 293 -18.03 -23.83 18.10
CA GLN A 293 -17.77 -24.09 19.52
C GLN A 293 -18.20 -22.90 20.36
N PRO A 294 -18.68 -23.09 21.60
CA PRO A 294 -19.04 -21.98 22.48
C PRO A 294 -17.81 -21.38 23.18
N GLY A 295 -17.80 -20.06 23.29
CA GLY A 295 -16.86 -19.28 24.11
C GLY A 295 -17.51 -18.71 25.37
N ASN A 296 -16.75 -17.94 26.16
CA ASN A 296 -17.27 -17.39 27.41
C ASN A 296 -18.42 -16.40 27.19
N HIS A 297 -18.44 -15.69 26.06
CA HIS A 297 -19.55 -14.80 25.74
C HIS A 297 -20.80 -15.55 25.32
N ASP A 298 -20.67 -16.72 24.68
CA ASP A 298 -21.82 -17.56 24.28
C ASP A 298 -22.53 -18.16 25.50
N TRP A 299 -21.80 -18.39 26.58
CA TRP A 299 -22.33 -18.73 27.90
C TRP A 299 -22.86 -17.51 28.68
N GLY A 300 -22.88 -16.32 28.08
CA GLY A 300 -23.35 -15.08 28.73
C GLY A 300 -22.39 -14.49 29.76
N ASN A 301 -21.16 -15.01 29.88
CA ASN A 301 -20.25 -14.78 31.00
C ASN A 301 -20.86 -15.13 32.38
N THR A 302 -21.82 -16.05 32.41
CA THR A 302 -22.46 -16.53 33.64
C THR A 302 -22.15 -18.01 33.88
N ALA A 303 -22.37 -18.48 35.10
CA ALA A 303 -22.17 -19.87 35.49
C ALA A 303 -23.47 -20.55 35.96
N ASP A 304 -24.61 -19.89 35.75
CA ASP A 304 -25.93 -20.28 36.21
C ASP A 304 -26.81 -20.81 35.06
N GLU A 305 -28.07 -21.13 35.37
CA GLU A 305 -29.03 -21.68 34.40
C GLU A 305 -29.19 -20.79 33.15
N GLU A 306 -29.02 -19.47 33.30
CA GLU A 306 -29.09 -18.53 32.17
C GLU A 306 -28.04 -18.85 31.10
N GLY A 307 -26.81 -19.21 31.49
CA GLY A 307 -25.76 -19.59 30.54
C GLY A 307 -26.09 -20.89 29.80
N ILE A 308 -26.74 -21.85 30.46
CA ILE A 308 -27.21 -23.09 29.81
C ILE A 308 -28.29 -22.76 28.78
N ASP A 309 -29.21 -21.86 29.10
CA ASP A 309 -30.26 -21.42 28.17
C ASP A 309 -29.68 -20.67 26.96
N ARG A 310 -28.60 -19.88 27.13
CA ARG A 310 -27.88 -19.27 26.00
C ARG A 310 -27.31 -20.32 25.03
N ILE A 311 -26.70 -21.39 25.55
CA ILE A 311 -26.17 -22.48 24.73
C ILE A 311 -27.28 -23.25 24.02
N ARG A 312 -28.43 -23.46 24.68
CA ARG A 312 -29.62 -24.04 24.03
C ARG A 312 -30.15 -23.14 22.90
N ASN A 313 -30.26 -21.84 23.13
CA ASN A 313 -30.70 -20.87 22.12
C ASN A 313 -29.74 -20.82 20.92
N LEU A 314 -28.43 -20.96 21.17
CA LEU A 314 -27.42 -21.13 20.12
C LEU A 314 -27.63 -22.44 19.34
N SER A 315 -27.84 -23.57 20.03
CA SER A 315 -28.12 -24.87 19.41
C SER A 315 -29.38 -24.83 18.53
N ASP A 316 -30.46 -24.19 19.02
CA ASP A 316 -31.71 -23.97 18.28
C ASP A 316 -31.49 -23.23 16.95
N GLN A 317 -30.64 -22.21 16.92
CA GLN A 317 -30.34 -21.45 15.71
C GLN A 317 -29.55 -22.29 14.69
N LEU A 318 -28.62 -23.12 15.16
CA LEU A 318 -27.87 -24.04 14.30
C LEU A 318 -28.77 -25.18 13.78
N GLU A 319 -29.78 -25.61 14.54
CA GLU A 319 -30.80 -26.54 14.06
C GLU A 319 -31.62 -25.92 12.92
N MET A 320 -32.03 -24.65 13.02
CA MET A 320 -32.72 -23.96 11.92
C MET A 320 -31.86 -23.92 10.65
N ALA A 321 -30.56 -23.66 10.78
CA ALA A 321 -29.65 -23.71 9.65
C ALA A 321 -29.53 -25.12 9.02
N ARG A 322 -29.57 -26.18 9.85
CA ARG A 322 -29.63 -27.57 9.36
C ARG A 322 -30.93 -27.88 8.62
N GLU A 323 -32.07 -27.38 9.11
CA GLU A 323 -33.37 -27.50 8.43
C GLU A 323 -33.35 -26.82 7.04
N ASP A 324 -32.58 -25.72 6.90
CA ASP A 324 -32.31 -25.02 5.63
C ASP A 324 -31.24 -25.72 4.75
N GLY A 325 -30.83 -26.94 5.12
CA GLY A 325 -29.93 -27.80 4.36
C GLY A 325 -28.44 -27.55 4.57
N LEU A 326 -28.05 -26.69 5.52
CA LEU A 326 -26.64 -26.42 5.83
C LEU A 326 -26.05 -27.52 6.73
N LYS A 327 -24.74 -27.79 6.58
CA LYS A 327 -24.02 -28.80 7.38
C LYS A 327 -23.32 -28.16 8.57
N VAL A 328 -24.10 -27.68 9.54
CA VAL A 328 -23.57 -27.03 10.74
C VAL A 328 -23.73 -27.89 12.00
N SER A 329 -22.79 -27.78 12.94
CA SER A 329 -22.81 -28.50 14.21
C SER A 329 -22.29 -27.61 15.35
N LEU A 330 -22.93 -27.71 16.52
CA LEU A 330 -22.39 -27.22 17.78
C LEU A 330 -21.52 -28.33 18.39
N LEU A 331 -20.26 -28.01 18.72
CA LEU A 331 -19.24 -28.95 19.15
C LEU A 331 -18.56 -28.44 20.42
N PRO A 332 -18.70 -29.13 21.57
CA PRO A 332 -19.57 -30.29 21.81
C PRO A 332 -21.07 -29.96 21.71
N ALA A 333 -21.91 -30.98 21.57
CA ALA A 333 -23.37 -30.84 21.61
C ALA A 333 -23.86 -30.15 22.91
N ASP A 334 -25.05 -29.56 22.86
CA ASP A 334 -25.58 -28.80 24.00
C ASP A 334 -25.77 -29.69 25.24
N GLY A 335 -25.23 -29.23 26.37
CA GLY A 335 -25.25 -29.97 27.63
C GLY A 335 -24.09 -30.94 27.84
N GLU A 336 -23.21 -31.13 26.85
CA GLU A 336 -22.00 -31.95 26.96
C GLU A 336 -20.74 -31.06 27.05
N PRO A 337 -19.76 -31.38 27.93
CA PRO A 337 -18.52 -30.61 28.03
C PRO A 337 -17.47 -30.99 26.99
N GLY A 338 -17.66 -32.11 26.30
CA GLY A 338 -16.68 -32.72 25.40
C GLY A 338 -15.64 -33.59 26.13
N PRO A 339 -14.69 -34.19 25.40
CA PRO A 339 -14.43 -33.97 23.98
C PRO A 339 -15.49 -34.57 23.05
N GLU A 340 -15.99 -33.79 22.10
CA GLU A 340 -16.56 -34.38 20.89
C GLU A 340 -15.42 -34.73 19.93
N ILE A 341 -15.39 -35.97 19.42
CA ILE A 341 -14.32 -36.46 18.54
C ILE A 341 -14.85 -36.56 17.12
N ARG A 342 -14.12 -35.98 16.16
CA ARG A 342 -14.34 -36.21 14.73
C ARG A 342 -13.06 -36.71 14.09
N ASP A 343 -13.12 -37.97 13.64
CA ASP A 343 -12.07 -38.55 12.82
C ASP A 343 -12.26 -38.12 11.37
N VAL A 344 -11.26 -37.41 10.88
CA VAL A 344 -11.15 -36.97 9.50
C VAL A 344 -10.27 -37.98 8.79
N ARG A 345 -10.93 -38.90 8.06
CA ARG A 345 -10.27 -40.02 7.37
C ARG A 345 -9.37 -40.83 8.34
N ASP A 346 -8.27 -41.39 7.83
CA ASP A 346 -7.39 -42.29 8.57
C ASP A 346 -6.14 -41.61 9.14
N HIS A 347 -5.97 -40.31 8.93
CA HIS A 347 -4.75 -39.56 9.31
C HIS A 347 -4.99 -38.35 10.22
N LEU A 348 -6.23 -37.90 10.46
CA LEU A 348 -6.54 -36.76 11.33
C LEU A 348 -7.67 -37.07 12.33
N ARG A 349 -7.49 -36.62 13.57
CA ARG A 349 -8.50 -36.60 14.63
C ARG A 349 -8.63 -35.19 15.17
N MET A 350 -9.82 -34.63 15.09
CA MET A 350 -10.17 -33.37 15.74
C MET A 350 -10.94 -33.64 17.04
N MET A 351 -10.57 -32.95 18.10
CA MET A 351 -11.21 -33.05 19.43
C MET A 351 -11.69 -31.66 19.86
N PHE A 352 -12.98 -31.51 20.10
CA PHE A 352 -13.63 -30.24 20.43
C PHE A 352 -13.94 -30.19 21.93
N LEU A 353 -13.42 -29.18 22.63
CA LEU A 353 -13.54 -29.02 24.08
C LEU A 353 -14.28 -27.74 24.45
N ASP A 354 -15.26 -27.83 25.35
CA ASP A 354 -15.82 -26.65 26.00
C ASP A 354 -14.97 -26.27 27.23
N THR A 355 -13.95 -25.44 26.99
CA THR A 355 -13.08 -24.98 28.07
C THR A 355 -13.79 -24.02 29.03
N HIS A 356 -14.78 -23.25 28.57
CA HIS A 356 -15.53 -22.38 29.47
C HIS A 356 -16.34 -23.22 30.48
N TRP A 357 -16.88 -24.36 30.05
CA TRP A 357 -17.55 -25.30 30.94
C TRP A 357 -16.63 -25.81 32.04
N TYR A 358 -15.35 -26.06 31.76
CA TYR A 358 -14.39 -26.52 32.78
C TYR A 358 -14.01 -25.40 33.77
N LEU A 359 -13.86 -24.17 33.25
CA LEU A 359 -13.41 -23.00 34.00
C LEU A 359 -14.47 -22.48 34.98
N LYS A 360 -15.76 -22.67 34.70
CA LYS A 360 -16.83 -22.36 35.67
C LYS A 360 -16.79 -23.30 36.89
N PRO A 361 -17.46 -22.97 38.00
CA PRO A 361 -17.55 -23.86 39.15
C PRO A 361 -18.16 -25.20 38.75
N GLN A 362 -17.37 -26.28 38.90
CA GLN A 362 -17.78 -27.66 38.64
C GLN A 362 -17.46 -28.53 39.85
N SER A 363 -18.15 -29.67 39.97
CA SER A 363 -17.72 -30.67 40.94
C SER A 363 -16.38 -31.28 40.50
N GLU A 364 -15.59 -31.72 41.48
CA GLU A 364 -14.31 -32.39 41.20
C GLU A 364 -14.51 -33.67 40.39
N LEU A 365 -15.63 -34.38 40.61
CA LEU A 365 -16.00 -35.58 39.86
C LEU A 365 -16.24 -35.25 38.37
N ASP A 366 -16.96 -34.17 38.08
CA ASP A 366 -17.27 -33.77 36.71
C ASP A 366 -16.00 -33.33 35.96
N ARG A 367 -15.07 -32.63 36.63
CA ARG A 367 -13.76 -32.27 36.04
C ARG A 367 -12.90 -33.50 35.76
N GLN A 368 -12.88 -34.47 36.67
CA GLN A 368 -12.14 -35.72 36.47
C GLN A 368 -12.74 -36.56 35.34
N ALA A 369 -14.07 -36.62 35.23
CA ALA A 369 -14.74 -37.29 34.11
C ALA A 369 -14.36 -36.65 32.77
N PHE A 370 -14.48 -35.32 32.66
CA PHE A 370 -14.05 -34.55 31.48
C PHE A 370 -12.59 -34.86 31.10
N LEU A 371 -11.65 -34.77 32.05
CA LEU A 371 -10.23 -35.05 31.79
C LEU A 371 -9.97 -36.53 31.41
N SER A 372 -10.75 -37.47 31.96
CA SER A 372 -10.65 -38.89 31.61
C SER A 372 -11.07 -39.13 30.16
N GLU A 373 -12.12 -38.46 29.69
CA GLU A 373 -12.57 -38.57 28.30
C GLU A 373 -11.59 -37.91 27.33
N VAL A 374 -11.01 -36.74 27.69
CA VAL A 374 -9.91 -36.13 26.92
C VAL A 374 -8.72 -37.07 26.80
N ARG A 375 -8.33 -37.71 27.91
CA ARG A 375 -7.25 -38.70 27.93
C ARG A 375 -7.57 -39.87 26.99
N GLU A 376 -8.75 -40.48 27.11
CA GLU A 376 -9.14 -41.58 26.24
C GLU A 376 -9.13 -41.18 24.75
N GLY A 377 -9.65 -40.00 24.41
CA GLY A 377 -9.68 -39.50 23.04
C GLY A 377 -8.29 -39.32 22.41
N VAL A 378 -7.33 -38.79 23.19
CA VAL A 378 -5.93 -38.64 22.75
C VAL A 378 -5.25 -40.01 22.62
N HIS A 379 -5.39 -40.89 23.61
CA HIS A 379 -4.73 -42.19 23.63
C HIS A 379 -5.25 -43.16 22.56
N THR A 380 -6.53 -43.03 22.16
CA THR A 380 -7.16 -43.90 21.15
C THR A 380 -6.99 -43.38 19.71
N ALA A 381 -6.25 -42.28 19.49
CA ALA A 381 -6.06 -41.69 18.18
C ALA A 381 -5.27 -42.57 17.18
N GLY A 382 -4.58 -43.62 17.65
CA GLY A 382 -3.83 -44.53 16.79
C GLY A 382 -2.65 -43.81 16.11
N ALA A 383 -2.64 -43.79 14.77
CA ALA A 383 -1.67 -43.09 13.91
C ALA A 383 -2.16 -41.73 13.35
N ARG A 384 -3.40 -41.30 13.64
CA ARG A 384 -3.95 -39.98 13.24
C ARG A 384 -3.37 -38.75 13.95
N HIS A 385 -2.89 -37.73 13.26
CA HIS A 385 -2.57 -36.45 13.91
C HIS A 385 -3.74 -35.97 14.77
N VAL A 386 -3.44 -35.46 15.97
CA VAL A 386 -4.48 -34.98 16.90
C VAL A 386 -4.46 -33.45 16.92
N ILE A 387 -5.60 -32.85 16.64
CA ILE A 387 -5.84 -31.41 16.81
C ILE A 387 -6.90 -31.24 17.89
N LEU A 388 -6.56 -30.50 18.94
CA LEU A 388 -7.52 -30.09 19.95
C LEU A 388 -7.99 -28.67 19.64
N SER A 389 -9.29 -28.44 19.70
CA SER A 389 -9.89 -27.12 19.48
C SER A 389 -10.75 -26.72 20.67
N ALA A 390 -10.55 -25.50 21.14
CA ALA A 390 -11.24 -24.94 22.29
C ALA A 390 -11.30 -23.42 22.21
N HIS A 391 -12.19 -22.77 22.96
CA HIS A 391 -12.20 -21.31 22.99
C HIS A 391 -10.91 -20.72 23.59
N HIS A 392 -10.54 -21.15 24.81
CA HIS A 392 -9.35 -20.64 25.48
C HIS A 392 -8.08 -21.34 24.98
N PRO A 393 -7.04 -20.58 24.55
CA PRO A 393 -5.85 -21.13 23.89
C PRO A 393 -4.80 -21.67 24.86
N TYR A 394 -4.14 -22.79 24.52
CA TYR A 394 -3.11 -23.45 25.35
C TYR A 394 -1.93 -22.55 25.75
N GLN A 395 -1.54 -21.65 24.84
CA GLN A 395 -0.55 -20.60 25.01
C GLN A 395 -1.06 -19.34 24.29
N SER A 396 -0.73 -18.16 24.80
CA SER A 396 -1.00 -16.90 24.10
C SER A 396 -0.12 -15.77 24.59
N ALA A 397 0.22 -14.87 23.67
CA ALA A 397 0.91 -13.62 23.95
C ALA A 397 -0.02 -12.40 24.06
N GLY A 398 -1.34 -12.62 24.00
CA GLY A 398 -2.35 -11.59 24.13
C GLY A 398 -2.56 -11.10 25.57
N PRO A 399 -3.47 -10.13 25.77
CA PRO A 399 -3.75 -9.56 27.09
C PRO A 399 -4.19 -10.58 28.15
N HIS A 400 -4.82 -11.68 27.74
CA HIS A 400 -5.27 -12.76 28.64
C HIS A 400 -4.19 -13.82 28.89
N GLY A 401 -3.16 -13.89 28.04
CA GLY A 401 -2.03 -14.80 28.19
C GLY A 401 -0.81 -14.23 28.92
N ALA A 402 -0.55 -12.92 28.79
CA ALA A 402 0.59 -12.26 29.40
C ALA A 402 0.16 -11.31 30.54
N ILE A 403 0.70 -11.48 31.75
CA ILE A 403 0.40 -10.63 32.93
C ILE A 403 0.55 -9.15 32.55
N VAL A 404 -0.55 -8.40 32.47
CA VAL A 404 -0.51 -6.93 32.32
C VAL A 404 -0.24 -6.35 33.71
N PRO A 405 0.94 -5.74 33.98
CA PRO A 405 1.19 -5.13 35.27
C PRO A 405 0.21 -3.98 35.47
N GLY A 406 -0.64 -4.00 36.50
CA GLY A 406 -1.52 -2.88 36.83
C GLY A 406 -2.95 -3.25 37.26
N LEU A 407 -3.49 -4.36 36.77
CA LEU A 407 -4.85 -4.82 37.13
C LEU A 407 -4.92 -5.48 38.52
N HIS A 408 -3.77 -5.84 39.11
CA HIS A 408 -3.66 -6.33 40.48
C HIS A 408 -3.47 -5.23 41.54
N ALA A 409 -3.94 -4.00 41.29
CA ALA A 409 -4.07 -3.01 42.36
C ALA A 409 -5.20 -3.46 43.33
N TRP A 410 -4.91 -3.41 44.64
CA TRP A 410 -5.58 -4.13 45.74
C TRP A 410 -7.11 -3.94 45.89
N GLY A 411 -7.75 -3.04 45.13
CA GLY A 411 -9.21 -2.85 45.11
C GLY A 411 -9.93 -3.41 43.89
N VAL A 412 -9.32 -3.37 42.70
CA VAL A 412 -9.94 -3.79 41.44
C VAL A 412 -9.83 -5.29 41.25
N GLY A 413 -8.69 -5.90 41.59
CA GLY A 413 -8.52 -7.35 41.53
C GLY A 413 -9.44 -8.13 42.49
N TYR A 414 -9.79 -7.54 43.64
CA TYR A 414 -10.77 -8.13 44.56
C TYR A 414 -12.20 -8.02 44.01
N LEU A 415 -12.55 -6.89 43.38
CA LEU A 415 -13.85 -6.68 42.76
C LEU A 415 -14.05 -7.58 41.52
N MET A 416 -13.03 -7.72 40.67
CA MET A 416 -13.08 -8.53 39.45
C MET A 416 -13.04 -10.05 39.71
N ARG A 417 -12.40 -10.50 40.81
CA ARG A 417 -12.52 -11.90 41.26
C ARG A 417 -13.94 -12.25 41.70
N ARG A 418 -14.69 -11.26 42.18
CA ARG A 418 -16.06 -11.43 42.67
C ARG A 418 -17.10 -11.39 41.53
N THR A 419 -16.74 -10.86 40.37
CA THR A 419 -17.59 -10.80 39.16
C THR A 419 -17.22 -11.84 38.10
N GLY A 420 -16.30 -12.78 38.37
CA GLY A 420 -15.90 -13.85 37.45
C GLY A 420 -14.89 -13.46 36.36
N ALA A 421 -14.58 -12.17 36.21
CA ALA A 421 -13.77 -11.61 35.12
C ALA A 421 -12.26 -11.97 35.15
N LEU A 422 -11.76 -12.60 36.22
CA LEU A 422 -10.35 -13.01 36.38
C LEU A 422 -10.15 -14.54 36.30
N VAL A 423 -11.19 -15.31 35.97
CA VAL A 423 -11.12 -16.79 35.90
C VAL A 423 -10.66 -17.27 34.51
N GLN A 424 -10.77 -16.43 33.49
CA GLN A 424 -10.48 -16.80 32.09
C GLN A 424 -9.03 -16.45 31.64
N ASP A 425 -8.26 -15.72 32.46
CA ASP A 425 -6.84 -15.45 32.18
C ASP A 425 -5.99 -16.72 32.34
N LEU A 426 -4.92 -16.90 31.53
CA LEU A 426 -3.99 -18.06 31.66
C LEU A 426 -3.42 -18.22 33.07
N ASN A 427 -3.34 -17.12 33.82
CA ASN A 427 -2.82 -17.09 35.19
C ASN A 427 -3.90 -17.38 36.27
N SER A 428 -5.14 -17.68 35.89
CA SER A 428 -6.17 -18.05 36.84
C SER A 428 -5.89 -19.45 37.42
N PRO A 429 -6.23 -19.73 38.70
CA PRO A 429 -6.00 -21.06 39.27
C PRO A 429 -6.76 -22.18 38.54
N ALA A 430 -7.95 -21.91 38.03
CA ALA A 430 -8.76 -22.90 37.32
C ALA A 430 -8.15 -23.20 35.94
N TYR A 431 -7.68 -22.17 35.24
CA TYR A 431 -7.09 -22.33 33.93
C TYR A 431 -5.70 -22.97 34.00
N ALA A 432 -4.85 -22.52 34.92
CA ALA A 432 -3.57 -23.17 35.18
C ALA A 432 -3.72 -24.66 35.55
N SER A 433 -4.78 -25.02 36.30
CA SER A 433 -5.10 -26.42 36.63
C SER A 433 -5.51 -27.25 35.40
N LEU A 434 -6.33 -26.67 34.51
CA LEU A 434 -6.68 -27.31 33.24
C LEU A 434 -5.43 -27.59 32.40
N LEU A 435 -4.58 -26.59 32.18
CA LEU A 435 -3.36 -26.73 31.38
C LEU A 435 -2.38 -27.72 31.99
N ALA A 436 -2.21 -27.72 33.31
CA ALA A 436 -1.40 -28.73 34.00
C ALA A 436 -1.92 -30.16 33.80
N SER A 437 -3.25 -30.33 33.81
CA SER A 437 -3.88 -31.64 33.59
C SER A 437 -3.75 -32.10 32.14
N LEU A 438 -3.91 -31.18 31.18
CA LEU A 438 -3.70 -31.46 29.75
C LEU A 438 -2.24 -31.82 29.46
N ARG A 439 -1.26 -31.09 30.03
CA ARG A 439 0.17 -31.44 29.96
C ARG A 439 0.43 -32.86 30.39
N GLN A 440 -0.12 -33.25 31.55
CA GLN A 440 0.03 -34.62 32.04
C GLN A 440 -0.57 -35.64 31.07
N ILE A 441 -1.74 -35.37 30.48
CA ILE A 441 -2.36 -36.24 29.48
C ILE A 441 -1.45 -36.38 28.24
N PHE A 442 -0.86 -35.29 27.76
CA PHE A 442 0.01 -35.31 26.59
C PHE A 442 1.37 -35.97 26.84
N GLU A 443 1.92 -35.84 28.05
CA GLU A 443 3.14 -36.57 28.48
C GLU A 443 2.94 -38.09 28.50
N GLU A 444 1.73 -38.54 28.84
CA GLU A 444 1.39 -39.97 28.88
C GLU A 444 0.98 -40.51 27.49
N ALA A 445 0.65 -39.64 26.54
CA ALA A 445 0.19 -40.01 25.22
C ALA A 445 1.31 -40.65 24.37
N PRO A 446 0.98 -41.57 23.42
CA PRO A 446 1.97 -42.19 22.55
C PRO A 446 2.75 -41.18 21.68
N ARG A 447 2.15 -40.02 21.43
CA ARG A 447 2.73 -38.90 20.69
C ARG A 447 2.04 -37.60 21.13
N PRO A 448 2.75 -36.47 21.09
CA PRO A 448 2.15 -35.18 21.38
C PRO A 448 1.07 -34.86 20.32
N PRO A 449 0.04 -34.09 20.69
CA PRO A 449 -0.87 -33.51 19.71
C PRO A 449 -0.10 -32.69 18.66
N LEU A 450 -0.60 -32.69 17.42
CA LEU A 450 -0.05 -31.84 16.37
C LEU A 450 -0.30 -30.37 16.71
N MET A 451 -1.52 -30.06 17.15
CA MET A 451 -1.93 -28.67 17.34
C MET A 451 -2.97 -28.49 18.45
N PHE A 452 -2.91 -27.35 19.12
CA PHE A 452 -4.00 -26.82 19.94
C PHE A 452 -4.48 -25.48 19.34
N VAL A 453 -5.76 -25.41 19.00
CA VAL A 453 -6.40 -24.26 18.36
C VAL A 453 -7.31 -23.55 19.36
N GLY A 454 -7.22 -22.22 19.43
CA GLY A 454 -8.21 -21.41 20.14
C GLY A 454 -8.40 -19.99 19.62
N GLY A 455 -9.33 -19.28 20.25
CA GLY A 455 -9.64 -17.87 20.00
C GLY A 455 -9.32 -17.05 21.26
N HIS A 456 -10.34 -16.37 21.82
CA HIS A 456 -10.34 -15.62 23.09
C HIS A 456 -9.46 -14.38 23.11
N ASP A 457 -8.17 -14.52 22.79
CA ASP A 457 -7.28 -13.39 22.57
C ASP A 457 -7.48 -12.85 21.16
N HIS A 458 -7.79 -11.56 21.06
CA HIS A 458 -8.15 -10.88 19.82
C HIS A 458 -6.93 -10.66 18.91
N SER A 459 -6.38 -11.72 18.35
CA SER A 459 -5.13 -11.72 17.59
C SER A 459 -4.98 -12.99 16.74
N LEU A 460 -4.02 -12.97 15.82
CA LEU A 460 -3.56 -14.12 15.07
C LEU A 460 -2.17 -14.52 15.56
N GLN A 461 -1.99 -15.75 16.02
CA GLN A 461 -0.71 -16.23 16.55
C GLN A 461 -0.44 -17.68 16.13
N VAL A 462 0.84 -17.96 15.83
CA VAL A 462 1.38 -19.30 15.66
C VAL A 462 2.57 -19.43 16.61
N LEU A 463 2.42 -20.32 17.60
CA LEU A 463 3.40 -20.57 18.65
C LEU A 463 3.85 -22.01 18.54
N GLU A 464 5.14 -22.27 18.67
CA GLU A 464 5.68 -23.63 18.81
C GLU A 464 5.61 -24.14 20.24
N ARG A 465 5.78 -25.46 20.39
CA ARG A 465 5.90 -26.11 21.70
C ARG A 465 7.05 -25.55 22.54
N ASP A 466 6.79 -25.45 23.84
CA ASP A 466 7.82 -25.12 24.85
C ASP A 466 8.49 -26.41 25.35
N ALA A 467 7.70 -27.46 25.60
CA ALA A 467 8.18 -28.79 25.97
C ALA A 467 7.92 -29.85 24.87
N PRO A 468 8.71 -30.94 24.78
CA PRO A 468 8.52 -31.98 23.76
C PRO A 468 7.14 -32.66 23.76
N SER A 469 6.50 -32.75 24.93
CA SER A 469 5.16 -33.32 25.15
C SER A 469 4.03 -32.33 24.89
N ASP A 470 4.32 -31.02 24.81
CA ASP A 470 3.30 -30.03 24.46
C ASP A 470 2.81 -30.22 23.01
N PRO A 471 1.62 -29.71 22.67
CA PRO A 471 1.18 -29.64 21.28
C PRO A 471 2.25 -28.98 20.42
N ALA A 472 2.61 -29.61 19.30
CA ALA A 472 3.73 -29.12 18.47
C ALA A 472 3.54 -27.65 18.06
N PHE A 473 2.29 -27.28 17.79
CA PHE A 473 1.87 -25.89 17.55
C PHE A 473 0.68 -25.50 18.43
N THR A 474 0.66 -24.24 18.87
CA THR A 474 -0.54 -23.57 19.38
C THR A 474 -0.92 -22.45 18.42
N VAL A 475 -2.18 -22.45 17.99
CA VAL A 475 -2.72 -21.46 17.07
C VAL A 475 -3.79 -20.65 17.79
N VAL A 476 -3.64 -19.33 17.75
CA VAL A 476 -4.67 -18.38 18.21
C VAL A 476 -5.26 -17.71 16.97
N SER A 477 -6.56 -17.88 16.74
CA SER A 477 -7.32 -17.24 15.65
C SER A 477 -8.55 -16.53 16.22
N GLY A 478 -8.33 -15.52 17.08
CA GLY A 478 -9.40 -14.77 17.76
C GLY A 478 -9.68 -13.39 17.14
N ALA A 479 -9.27 -13.16 15.90
CA ALA A 479 -9.30 -11.84 15.27
C ALA A 479 -10.49 -11.60 14.32
N GLY A 480 -11.59 -12.36 14.47
CA GLY A 480 -12.72 -12.32 13.54
C GLY A 480 -13.56 -11.04 13.58
N SER A 481 -13.60 -10.34 14.72
CA SER A 481 -14.35 -9.07 14.85
C SER A 481 -13.72 -8.01 15.76
N LYS A 482 -12.60 -8.35 16.42
CA LYS A 482 -11.84 -7.47 17.31
C LYS A 482 -10.35 -7.76 17.17
N VAL A 483 -9.52 -6.79 17.53
CA VAL A 483 -8.05 -6.96 17.60
C VAL A 483 -7.48 -6.33 18.87
N SER A 484 -6.39 -6.91 19.37
CA SER A 484 -5.67 -6.53 20.58
C SER A 484 -4.17 -6.58 20.32
N SER A 485 -3.41 -5.83 21.12
CA SER A 485 -1.95 -5.90 21.06
C SER A 485 -1.44 -7.18 21.71
N ILE A 486 -0.37 -7.72 21.15
CA ILE A 486 0.33 -8.89 21.66
C ILE A 486 1.74 -8.53 22.10
N ARG A 487 2.39 -9.43 22.83
CA ARG A 487 3.82 -9.36 23.15
C ARG A 487 4.59 -10.39 22.35
N THR A 488 5.90 -10.26 22.25
CA THR A 488 6.74 -11.33 21.70
C THR A 488 6.96 -12.41 22.74
N LEU A 489 6.78 -13.68 22.36
CA LEU A 489 7.14 -14.85 23.16
C LEU A 489 8.28 -15.61 22.48
N PRO A 490 9.17 -16.30 23.23
CA PRO A 490 10.25 -17.10 22.63
C PRO A 490 9.76 -18.21 21.68
N THR A 491 8.55 -18.73 21.92
CA THR A 491 7.91 -19.77 21.10
C THR A 491 7.19 -19.21 19.87
N MET A 492 7.12 -17.89 19.70
CA MET A 492 6.36 -17.26 18.63
C MET A 492 7.05 -17.40 17.28
N ARG A 493 6.32 -17.97 16.32
CA ARG A 493 6.70 -18.00 14.90
C ARG A 493 6.00 -16.90 14.12
N TYR A 494 4.75 -16.64 14.46
CA TYR A 494 3.98 -15.53 13.93
C TYR A 494 3.08 -14.95 15.02
N GLY A 495 2.89 -13.64 15.01
CA GLY A 495 1.96 -12.97 15.91
C GLY A 495 1.60 -11.59 15.39
N ALA A 496 0.30 -11.31 15.26
CA ALA A 496 -0.19 -9.97 14.92
C ALA A 496 -1.58 -9.68 15.49
N GLY A 497 -1.77 -8.42 15.93
CA GLY A 497 -3.07 -7.86 16.28
C GLY A 497 -3.80 -7.30 15.07
N ARG A 498 -4.16 -8.15 14.10
CA ARG A 498 -4.80 -7.74 12.84
C ARG A 498 -5.97 -8.67 12.48
N PRO A 499 -7.02 -8.19 11.79
CA PRO A 499 -8.14 -9.04 11.38
C PRO A 499 -7.67 -10.14 10.43
N GLY A 500 -8.23 -11.33 10.55
CA GLY A 500 -7.96 -12.43 9.63
C GLY A 500 -8.38 -13.80 10.16
N TRP A 501 -7.88 -14.85 9.54
CA TRP A 501 -8.15 -16.25 9.87
C TRP A 501 -6.93 -17.13 9.61
N VAL A 502 -7.01 -18.39 10.03
CA VAL A 502 -6.00 -19.41 9.72
C VAL A 502 -6.60 -20.44 8.77
N MET A 503 -5.81 -20.92 7.82
CA MET A 503 -6.15 -22.02 6.91
C MET A 503 -5.18 -23.18 7.15
N LEU A 504 -5.72 -24.37 7.41
CA LEU A 504 -4.96 -25.61 7.48
C LEU A 504 -5.24 -26.42 6.21
N ALA A 505 -4.19 -26.82 5.51
CA ALA A 505 -4.25 -27.67 4.34
C ALA A 505 -3.67 -29.05 4.67
N PHE A 506 -4.51 -30.08 4.60
CA PHE A 506 -4.11 -31.47 4.74
C PHE A 506 -3.95 -32.08 3.36
N LEU A 507 -2.80 -32.69 3.10
CA LEU A 507 -2.43 -33.24 1.81
C LEU A 507 -2.73 -34.73 1.74
N LYS A 508 -2.91 -35.24 0.52
CA LYS A 508 -3.20 -36.65 0.24
C LYS A 508 -2.08 -37.60 0.64
N ASP A 509 -0.84 -37.11 0.67
CA ASP A 509 0.35 -37.85 1.11
C ASP A 509 0.53 -37.84 2.65
N GLY A 510 -0.33 -37.12 3.38
CA GLY A 510 -0.26 -36.97 4.83
C GLY A 510 0.49 -35.73 5.30
N GLY A 511 1.01 -34.89 4.38
CA GLY A 511 1.56 -33.59 4.72
C GLY A 511 0.50 -32.63 5.29
N VAL A 512 0.95 -31.66 6.10
CA VAL A 512 0.08 -30.65 6.70
C VAL A 512 0.76 -29.30 6.60
N SER A 513 0.06 -28.31 6.03
CA SER A 513 0.53 -26.93 5.93
C SER A 513 -0.44 -25.97 6.62
N LEU A 514 0.11 -24.92 7.23
CA LEU A 514 -0.64 -23.84 7.88
C LEU A 514 -0.37 -22.54 7.16
N PHE A 515 -1.43 -21.76 6.94
CA PHE A 515 -1.37 -20.42 6.40
C PHE A 515 -2.14 -19.46 7.29
N VAL A 516 -1.56 -18.31 7.62
CA VAL A 516 -2.28 -17.21 8.27
C VAL A 516 -2.64 -16.21 7.20
N VAL A 517 -3.93 -15.89 7.13
CA VAL A 517 -4.46 -14.86 6.24
C VAL A 517 -4.81 -13.64 7.07
N GLY A 518 -4.26 -12.48 6.74
CA GLY A 518 -4.41 -11.26 7.53
C GLY A 518 -4.60 -10.02 6.67
N GLY A 519 -5.40 -9.08 7.18
CA GLY A 519 -5.65 -7.78 6.56
C GLY A 519 -5.21 -6.62 7.46
N SER A 520 -5.27 -5.39 6.95
CA SER A 520 -4.99 -4.20 7.75
C SER A 520 -6.10 -3.95 8.79
N ALA A 521 -5.78 -3.22 9.87
CA ALA A 521 -6.74 -2.95 10.95
C ALA A 521 -8.00 -2.19 10.50
N GLU A 522 -7.93 -1.45 9.39
CA GLU A 522 -9.06 -0.71 8.80
C GLU A 522 -10.13 -1.65 8.23
N LEU A 523 -9.77 -2.90 7.93
CA LEU A 523 -10.69 -3.92 7.39
C LEU A 523 -11.51 -4.64 8.46
N LEU A 524 -11.34 -4.28 9.74
CA LEU A 524 -12.13 -4.87 10.82
C LEU A 524 -13.63 -4.55 10.68
N ARG A 525 -13.95 -3.34 10.19
CA ARG A 525 -15.31 -2.88 9.97
C ARG A 525 -15.34 -1.73 8.96
N CYS A 526 -16.26 -1.82 8.00
CA CYS A 526 -16.56 -0.71 7.12
C CYS A 526 -17.69 0.18 7.67
N ASP A 527 -17.36 1.44 7.89
CA ASP A 527 -18.29 2.48 8.32
C ASP A 527 -18.83 3.28 7.14
N GLY A 528 -20.01 3.90 7.31
CA GLY A 528 -20.68 4.70 6.29
C GLY A 528 -22.12 4.26 6.00
N GLU A 529 -22.85 5.10 5.27
CA GLU A 529 -24.18 4.77 4.73
C GLU A 529 -24.04 3.82 3.53
N PRO A 530 -25.08 3.02 3.20
CA PRO A 530 -25.10 2.21 1.98
C PRO A 530 -24.81 3.02 0.72
N GLY A 531 -23.90 2.51 -0.12
CA GLY A 531 -23.37 3.16 -1.32
C GLY A 531 -22.11 4.01 -1.09
N GLY A 532 -21.30 4.21 -2.14
CA GLY A 532 -20.12 5.07 -2.10
C GLY A 532 -19.03 4.55 -1.13
N PRO A 533 -18.77 5.20 0.03
CA PRO A 533 -17.66 4.83 0.93
C PRO A 533 -17.76 3.44 1.56
N LEU A 534 -18.97 2.98 1.93
CA LEU A 534 -19.16 1.65 2.52
C LEU A 534 -18.82 0.56 1.50
N GLU A 535 -19.37 0.68 0.30
CA GLU A 535 -19.17 -0.27 -0.79
C GLU A 535 -17.71 -0.28 -1.27
N ALA A 536 -17.07 0.88 -1.39
CA ALA A 536 -15.63 0.97 -1.68
C ALA A 536 -14.78 0.26 -0.60
N CYS A 537 -15.11 0.41 0.67
CA CYS A 537 -14.42 -0.26 1.76
C CYS A 537 -14.59 -1.79 1.70
N LEU A 538 -15.82 -2.28 1.47
CA LEU A 538 -16.10 -3.72 1.33
C LEU A 538 -15.38 -4.32 0.13
N ASN A 539 -15.40 -3.62 -1.01
CA ASN A 539 -14.72 -4.06 -2.22
C ASN A 539 -13.20 -4.10 -2.07
N ARG A 540 -12.60 -3.09 -1.42
CA ARG A 540 -11.18 -3.16 -1.01
C ARG A 540 -10.95 -4.35 -0.09
N GLY A 541 -11.84 -4.53 0.87
CA GLY A 541 -11.84 -5.60 1.85
C GLY A 541 -11.81 -7.01 1.28
N ALA A 542 -12.58 -7.29 0.22
CA ALA A 542 -12.63 -8.61 -0.42
C ALA A 542 -11.26 -9.11 -0.91
N ASN A 543 -10.39 -8.18 -1.31
CA ASN A 543 -9.08 -8.47 -1.89
C ASN A 543 -7.90 -8.06 -0.99
N ALA A 544 -8.13 -7.40 0.14
CA ALA A 544 -7.06 -6.84 0.98
C ALA A 544 -6.63 -7.74 2.16
N PHE A 545 -7.01 -9.02 2.12
CA PHE A 545 -6.48 -10.05 3.02
C PHE A 545 -5.48 -10.92 2.26
N ASP A 546 -4.26 -11.01 2.77
CA ASP A 546 -3.15 -11.72 2.15
C ASP A 546 -2.64 -12.86 3.05
N ILE A 547 -1.95 -13.83 2.44
CA ILE A 547 -1.18 -14.82 3.21
C ILE A 547 0.02 -14.07 3.80
N VAL A 548 -0.03 -13.87 5.11
CA VAL A 548 0.98 -13.12 5.88
C VAL A 548 1.95 -14.05 6.60
N TYR A 549 1.67 -15.36 6.61
CA TYR A 549 2.55 -16.40 7.14
C TYR A 549 2.16 -17.75 6.54
N GLY A 550 3.14 -18.60 6.24
CA GLY A 550 2.93 -19.96 5.77
C GLY A 550 4.01 -20.91 6.32
N GLN A 551 3.63 -22.10 6.79
CA GLN A 551 4.56 -23.09 7.33
C GLN A 551 4.08 -24.51 7.02
N VAL A 552 4.99 -25.36 6.53
CA VAL A 552 4.79 -26.82 6.49
C VAL A 552 4.97 -27.36 7.90
N LEU A 553 3.90 -27.92 8.48
CA LEU A 553 3.89 -28.48 9.84
C LEU A 553 4.32 -29.95 9.89
N VAL A 554 3.98 -30.71 8.84
CA VAL A 554 4.31 -32.13 8.66
C VAL A 554 4.66 -32.34 7.19
N GLU A 555 5.83 -32.92 6.92
CA GLU A 555 6.24 -33.31 5.57
C GLU A 555 5.61 -34.66 5.18
N GLY A 556 5.22 -34.79 3.91
CA GLY A 556 4.79 -36.06 3.35
C GLY A 556 5.96 -37.06 3.22
N PRO A 557 5.68 -38.38 3.23
CA PRO A 557 6.70 -39.43 3.12
C PRO A 557 7.48 -39.40 1.79
N ASP A 558 6.95 -38.74 0.75
CA ASP A 558 7.60 -38.58 -0.56
C ASP A 558 8.36 -37.24 -0.67
N GLY A 559 8.55 -36.50 0.43
CA GLY A 559 9.17 -35.16 0.48
C GLY A 559 10.67 -35.07 0.13
N SER A 560 11.29 -36.13 -0.38
CA SER A 560 12.62 -36.08 -0.98
C SER A 560 12.53 -36.25 -2.50
N GLU A 561 12.28 -35.16 -3.22
CA GLU A 561 12.74 -34.85 -4.61
C GLU A 561 11.82 -33.81 -5.28
N LEU A 562 12.01 -32.56 -4.88
CA LEU A 562 12.01 -31.44 -5.83
C LEU A 562 13.46 -30.91 -5.89
N GLN A 563 14.41 -31.83 -6.12
CA GLN A 563 15.70 -31.46 -6.68
C GLN A 563 15.51 -31.39 -8.19
N THR A 564 15.82 -30.23 -8.74
CA THR A 564 16.14 -30.08 -10.16
C THR A 564 17.19 -31.13 -10.52
N ASP A 565 16.97 -31.88 -11.60
CA ASP A 565 17.94 -32.83 -12.16
C ASP A 565 19.25 -32.11 -12.50
N GLY A 566 20.16 -32.07 -11.53
CA GLY A 566 21.57 -31.74 -11.67
C GLY A 566 22.36 -33.04 -11.64
N ALA A 567 22.89 -33.42 -12.80
CA ALA A 567 23.68 -34.63 -13.00
C ALA A 567 24.72 -34.88 -11.88
N GLY A 568 24.84 -36.15 -11.50
CA GLY A 568 25.51 -36.60 -10.29
C GLY A 568 26.95 -36.12 -10.09
N ARG A 569 27.27 -35.85 -8.83
CA ARG A 569 28.64 -35.84 -8.32
C ARG A 569 28.75 -36.86 -7.19
N GLU A 570 29.41 -37.95 -7.53
CA GLU A 570 29.88 -39.01 -6.64
C GLU A 570 30.84 -38.41 -5.60
N GLU A 571 30.53 -38.60 -4.31
CA GLU A 571 31.41 -38.19 -3.20
C GLU A 571 32.70 -39.02 -3.20
N VAL A 572 33.85 -38.37 -3.31
CA VAL A 572 35.17 -38.92 -2.99
C VAL A 572 35.66 -38.24 -1.71
N PRO A 573 36.24 -38.97 -0.73
CA PRO A 573 36.57 -38.41 0.57
C PRO A 573 37.82 -37.54 0.53
N GLU A 574 37.79 -36.38 1.19
CA GLU A 574 38.95 -35.53 1.39
C GLU A 574 39.99 -36.21 2.29
N GLY A 575 41.13 -36.53 1.68
CA GLY A 575 42.35 -36.91 2.35
C GLY A 575 43.56 -36.32 1.64
N GLY A 576 44.06 -35.20 2.17
CA GLY A 576 45.49 -34.94 2.32
C GLY A 576 46.33 -34.46 1.12
N VAL A 577 47.07 -33.37 1.42
CA VAL A 577 48.51 -33.17 1.14
C VAL A 577 48.90 -32.56 -0.21
N ASP A 578 49.42 -31.33 -0.07
CA ASP A 578 50.60 -30.70 -0.68
C ASP A 578 50.89 -30.76 -2.19
N ASP A 579 51.39 -29.60 -2.64
CA ASP A 579 52.50 -29.40 -3.57
C ASP A 579 52.24 -29.33 -5.09
N LEU A 580 52.49 -28.11 -5.57
CA LEU A 580 53.37 -27.75 -6.70
C LEU A 580 52.83 -27.68 -8.15
N ASP A 581 53.01 -26.46 -8.67
CA ASP A 581 53.78 -26.08 -9.87
C ASP A 581 53.04 -25.54 -11.10
N GLU A 582 53.50 -24.36 -11.47
CA GLU A 582 53.27 -23.65 -12.72
C GLU A 582 53.92 -24.42 -13.88
N GLY A 583 53.25 -24.52 -15.04
CA GLY A 583 53.88 -25.11 -16.22
C GLY A 583 53.03 -25.19 -17.49
N GLU A 584 53.36 -24.29 -18.42
CA GLU A 584 53.30 -24.42 -19.89
C GLU A 584 51.98 -24.28 -20.67
N VAL A 585 52.00 -23.18 -21.41
CA VAL A 585 51.24 -22.76 -22.60
C VAL A 585 51.32 -23.79 -23.74
N ALA A 586 50.20 -24.04 -24.42
CA ALA A 586 50.22 -24.40 -25.84
C ALA A 586 48.98 -23.84 -26.56
N ASP A 587 49.29 -22.85 -27.40
CA ASP A 587 48.47 -22.16 -28.38
C ASP A 587 48.05 -23.09 -29.54
N ALA A 588 46.76 -23.08 -29.89
CA ALA A 588 46.23 -23.62 -31.14
C ALA A 588 44.96 -22.85 -31.50
N GLY A 589 45.12 -21.77 -32.26
CA GLY A 589 44.02 -21.01 -32.83
C GLY A 589 43.24 -21.78 -33.91
N SER A 590 41.95 -21.49 -33.99
CA SER A 590 41.21 -21.42 -35.24
C SER A 590 39.97 -20.55 -35.06
N ASP A 591 40.05 -19.38 -35.69
CA ASP A 591 39.00 -18.50 -36.16
C ASP A 591 37.67 -19.23 -36.48
N ASP A 592 36.58 -18.75 -35.87
CA ASP A 592 35.19 -18.66 -36.40
C ASP A 592 34.18 -18.67 -35.23
N ALA A 593 34.03 -17.53 -34.56
CA ALA A 593 32.82 -17.17 -33.83
C ALA A 593 32.63 -15.64 -33.94
N PRO A 594 31.47 -15.13 -34.37
CA PRO A 594 31.25 -13.70 -34.44
C PRO A 594 31.26 -13.13 -33.02
N GLU A 595 32.04 -12.08 -32.80
CA GLU A 595 31.97 -11.30 -31.56
C GLU A 595 30.53 -10.80 -31.35
N PRO A 596 29.97 -10.87 -30.13
CA PRO A 596 28.73 -10.20 -29.82
C PRO A 596 28.99 -8.69 -29.91
N GLY A 597 28.60 -8.11 -31.04
CA GLY A 597 28.67 -6.68 -31.30
C GLY A 597 27.83 -5.91 -30.29
N ALA A 598 28.44 -4.82 -29.81
CA ALA A 598 27.90 -3.67 -29.11
C ALA A 598 26.36 -3.58 -29.05
N ALA A 599 25.78 -4.23 -28.03
CA ALA A 599 24.46 -3.93 -27.52
C ALA A 599 24.57 -3.82 -26.00
N SER A 600 24.69 -2.58 -25.49
CA SER A 600 24.08 -2.10 -24.23
C SER A 600 24.87 -0.92 -23.65
N ASP A 601 24.54 0.30 -24.08
CA ASP A 601 24.68 1.50 -23.22
C ASP A 601 23.32 1.89 -22.60
N PHE A 602 22.41 0.91 -22.48
CA PHE A 602 21.14 1.07 -21.78
C PHE A 602 21.26 0.58 -20.32
N ALA A 603 21.21 1.55 -19.39
CA ALA A 603 20.99 1.45 -17.95
C ALA A 603 21.99 0.64 -17.10
N TRP A 604 23.12 1.27 -16.77
CA TRP A 604 24.08 0.79 -15.77
C TRP A 604 23.48 0.53 -14.38
N TRP A 605 22.33 1.13 -14.03
CA TRP A 605 21.64 0.96 -12.75
C TRP A 605 20.65 -0.22 -12.70
N ILE A 606 20.37 -0.89 -13.82
CA ILE A 606 19.55 -2.13 -13.82
C ILE A 606 20.37 -3.33 -13.31
N ARG A 607 21.69 -3.30 -13.50
CA ARG A 607 22.63 -4.31 -12.96
C ARG A 607 22.67 -4.33 -11.43
N ASP A 608 22.25 -3.24 -10.78
CA ASP A 608 22.17 -3.15 -9.33
C ASP A 608 20.80 -3.60 -8.79
N VAL A 609 19.82 -3.97 -9.65
CA VAL A 609 18.46 -4.37 -9.23
C VAL A 609 18.16 -5.86 -9.47
N ILE A 610 18.67 -6.47 -10.55
CA ILE A 610 18.73 -7.93 -10.75
C ILE A 610 19.88 -8.20 -11.74
N PRO A 611 21.03 -8.75 -11.31
CA PRO A 611 22.13 -9.06 -12.23
C PRO A 611 21.80 -10.27 -13.14
N PRO A 612 22.48 -10.40 -14.30
CA PRO A 612 22.14 -11.39 -15.33
C PRO A 612 22.50 -12.85 -14.99
N ASP A 613 23.24 -13.06 -13.91
CA ASP A 613 23.36 -14.33 -13.20
C ASP A 613 22.15 -14.50 -12.28
N HIS A 614 21.50 -15.66 -12.35
CA HIS A 614 20.20 -16.03 -11.79
C HIS A 614 20.03 -15.95 -10.24
N GLU A 615 20.74 -15.06 -9.55
CA GLU A 615 20.56 -14.77 -8.14
C GLU A 615 20.16 -13.30 -7.95
N ILE A 616 18.92 -13.07 -7.49
CA ILE A 616 18.53 -11.75 -6.96
C ILE A 616 19.45 -11.48 -5.76
N ALA A 617 20.28 -10.43 -5.85
CA ALA A 617 21.13 -10.01 -4.76
C ALA A 617 20.28 -9.75 -3.49
N GLU A 618 20.79 -10.11 -2.31
CA GLU A 618 20.06 -9.92 -1.04
C GLU A 618 19.59 -8.47 -0.82
N ALA A 619 20.26 -7.48 -1.43
CA ALA A 619 19.93 -6.06 -1.34
C ALA A 619 18.65 -5.65 -2.12
N ASP A 620 18.19 -6.45 -3.08
CA ASP A 620 17.03 -6.13 -3.95
C ASP A 620 15.70 -6.74 -3.49
N ARG A 621 15.75 -7.54 -2.43
CA ARG A 621 14.54 -8.10 -1.79
C ARG A 621 13.74 -7.04 -1.01
N ASP A 622 14.39 -5.93 -0.64
CA ASP A 622 13.84 -4.89 0.22
C ASP A 622 13.17 -3.71 -0.53
N VAL A 623 13.00 -3.79 -1.86
CA VAL A 623 12.31 -2.71 -2.61
C VAL A 623 10.80 -2.85 -2.43
N PRO A 624 10.09 -1.92 -1.73
CA PRO A 624 8.67 -2.07 -1.46
C PRO A 624 7.87 -1.91 -2.76
N ALA A 625 7.46 -3.03 -3.35
CA ALA A 625 6.60 -2.99 -4.52
C ALA A 625 5.18 -2.54 -4.08
N PRO A 626 4.46 -1.69 -4.83
CA PRO A 626 3.08 -1.34 -4.50
C PRO A 626 2.23 -2.62 -4.35
N PRO A 627 1.26 -2.68 -3.41
CA PRO A 627 0.50 -3.90 -3.17
C PRO A 627 -0.18 -4.40 -4.47
N PRO A 628 -0.28 -5.72 -4.67
CA PRO A 628 -0.91 -6.27 -5.85
C PRO A 628 -2.40 -5.86 -5.91
N ALA A 629 -2.92 -5.72 -7.12
CA ALA A 629 -4.35 -5.41 -7.34
C ALA A 629 -5.25 -6.56 -6.90
N VAL A 630 -4.73 -7.80 -6.97
CA VAL A 630 -5.41 -9.03 -6.58
C VAL A 630 -4.44 -9.90 -5.79
N PRO A 631 -4.81 -10.39 -4.60
CA PRO A 631 -3.93 -11.16 -3.74
C PRO A 631 -3.64 -12.54 -4.35
N ALA A 632 -2.47 -13.09 -4.07
CA ALA A 632 -2.01 -14.38 -4.63
C ALA A 632 -3.02 -15.52 -4.40
N ARG A 633 -3.68 -15.55 -3.24
CA ARG A 633 -4.71 -16.56 -2.90
C ARG A 633 -5.91 -16.60 -3.84
N VAL A 634 -6.26 -15.48 -4.49
CA VAL A 634 -7.38 -15.41 -5.44
C VAL A 634 -6.94 -15.94 -6.80
N LEU A 635 -5.73 -15.58 -7.21
CA LEU A 635 -5.15 -15.96 -8.50
C LEU A 635 -4.66 -17.40 -8.54
N TYR A 636 -4.50 -17.99 -7.36
CA TYR A 636 -4.14 -19.38 -7.17
C TYR A 636 -4.97 -20.35 -8.02
N PHE A 637 -6.27 -20.09 -8.15
CA PHE A 637 -7.20 -20.92 -8.91
C PHE A 637 -7.22 -20.61 -10.42
N ARG A 638 -6.33 -19.72 -10.90
CA ARG A 638 -6.27 -19.24 -12.29
C ARG A 638 -7.66 -18.94 -12.89
N PRO A 639 -8.50 -18.13 -12.22
CA PRO A 639 -9.81 -17.80 -12.77
C PRO A 639 -9.67 -17.03 -14.08
N ASP A 640 -10.59 -17.23 -15.04
CA ASP A 640 -10.57 -16.51 -16.33
C ASP A 640 -10.59 -14.98 -16.16
N SER A 641 -11.20 -14.49 -15.07
CA SER A 641 -11.29 -13.08 -14.73
C SER A 641 -11.50 -12.88 -13.24
N VAL A 642 -11.12 -11.70 -12.74
CA VAL A 642 -11.23 -11.31 -11.33
C VAL A 642 -11.70 -9.87 -11.22
N GLU A 643 -12.43 -9.57 -10.14
CA GLU A 643 -12.70 -8.19 -9.75
C GLU A 643 -11.50 -7.63 -9.00
N ALA A 644 -11.02 -6.48 -9.46
CA ALA A 644 -9.86 -5.81 -8.91
C ALA A 644 -10.06 -4.30 -8.94
N THR A 645 -9.50 -3.58 -7.97
CA THR A 645 -9.23 -2.15 -8.12
C THR A 645 -7.85 -2.00 -8.75
N SER A 646 -7.48 -0.82 -9.23
CA SER A 646 -6.18 -0.57 -9.89
C SER A 646 -4.93 -0.73 -9.00
N GLY A 647 -5.04 -1.32 -7.80
CA GLY A 647 -3.93 -1.64 -6.90
C GLY A 647 -3.38 -0.47 -6.08
N ALA A 648 -3.52 0.77 -6.56
CA ALA A 648 -3.19 1.99 -5.80
C ALA A 648 -4.46 2.73 -5.34
N SER A 649 -4.49 3.14 -4.06
CA SER A 649 -5.54 4.01 -3.50
C SER A 649 -4.95 5.39 -3.22
N TYR A 650 -5.34 6.39 -4.02
CA TYR A 650 -4.92 7.78 -3.85
C TYR A 650 -5.92 8.56 -2.98
N ALA A 651 -6.10 8.12 -1.73
CA ALA A 651 -7.06 8.75 -0.81
C ALA A 651 -6.68 10.21 -0.55
N ALA A 652 -7.61 11.14 -0.81
CA ALA A 652 -7.42 12.57 -0.56
C ALA A 652 -8.53 13.13 0.34
N GLY A 653 -8.13 13.86 1.39
CA GLY A 653 -9.07 14.59 2.23
C GLY A 653 -9.62 15.85 1.55
N ALA A 654 -10.74 16.39 2.04
CA ALA A 654 -11.41 17.55 1.43
C ALA A 654 -10.49 18.77 1.19
N LEU A 655 -9.54 19.05 2.09
CA LEU A 655 -8.58 20.14 1.92
C LEU A 655 -7.54 19.81 0.83
N GLN A 656 -7.08 18.57 0.76
CA GLN A 656 -6.14 18.10 -0.25
C GLN A 656 -6.76 18.15 -1.64
N SER A 657 -8.01 17.67 -1.81
CA SER A 657 -8.74 17.75 -3.08
C SER A 657 -8.98 19.19 -3.54
N VAL A 658 -9.12 20.16 -2.62
CA VAL A 658 -9.21 21.59 -2.99
C VAL A 658 -7.87 22.14 -3.46
N VAL A 659 -6.77 21.76 -2.80
CA VAL A 659 -5.43 22.30 -3.11
C VAL A 659 -4.82 21.63 -4.34
N LEU A 660 -4.83 20.30 -4.40
CA LEU A 660 -4.18 19.49 -5.43
C LEU A 660 -5.15 19.05 -6.55
N GLY A 661 -6.45 19.18 -6.32
CA GLY A 661 -7.49 18.74 -7.25
C GLY A 661 -7.97 17.32 -6.98
N ASP A 662 -9.17 17.00 -7.48
CA ASP A 662 -9.72 15.63 -7.43
C ASP A 662 -9.01 14.70 -8.44
N LEU A 663 -8.49 15.28 -9.53
CA LEU A 663 -7.79 14.62 -10.63
C LEU A 663 -8.61 13.46 -11.22
N ASN A 664 -8.06 12.24 -11.29
CA ASN A 664 -8.74 11.01 -11.69
C ASN A 664 -8.91 10.01 -10.52
N ARG A 665 -8.78 10.45 -9.25
CA ARG A 665 -8.77 9.57 -8.06
C ARG A 665 -9.91 8.58 -7.98
N HIS A 666 -11.12 9.02 -8.31
CA HIS A 666 -12.30 8.17 -8.24
C HIS A 666 -12.22 6.95 -9.15
N LEU A 667 -11.40 6.97 -10.21
CA LEU A 667 -11.20 5.80 -11.07
C LEU A 667 -10.34 4.73 -10.38
N TRP A 668 -9.41 5.16 -9.53
CA TRP A 668 -8.46 4.25 -8.88
C TRP A 668 -9.10 3.37 -7.79
N ASP A 669 -10.29 3.78 -7.32
CA ASP A 669 -11.06 3.09 -6.28
C ASP A 669 -12.25 2.27 -6.83
N ILE A 670 -12.57 2.37 -8.13
CA ILE A 670 -13.70 1.63 -8.72
C ILE A 670 -13.26 0.19 -9.00
N PRO A 671 -13.94 -0.83 -8.44
CA PRO A 671 -13.68 -2.22 -8.80
C PRO A 671 -14.09 -2.48 -10.24
N ILE A 672 -13.22 -3.15 -10.97
CA ILE A 672 -13.42 -3.54 -12.36
C ILE A 672 -13.11 -5.02 -12.53
N LYS A 673 -13.95 -5.70 -13.30
CA LYS A 673 -13.71 -7.09 -13.68
C LYS A 673 -12.76 -7.12 -14.88
N LEU A 674 -11.57 -7.69 -14.70
CA LEU A 674 -10.57 -7.84 -15.75
C LEU A 674 -10.22 -9.31 -15.97
N PRO A 675 -9.85 -9.69 -17.21
CA PRO A 675 -9.33 -11.02 -17.48
C PRO A 675 -8.00 -11.23 -16.75
N VAL A 676 -7.80 -12.43 -16.20
CA VAL A 676 -6.46 -12.88 -15.77
C VAL A 676 -5.72 -13.36 -17.01
N LEU A 677 -4.48 -12.92 -17.18
CA LEU A 677 -3.70 -13.29 -18.36
C LEU A 677 -3.37 -14.78 -18.33
N ASP A 678 -3.83 -15.51 -19.34
CA ASP A 678 -3.49 -16.91 -19.54
C ASP A 678 -2.16 -17.03 -20.31
N LEU A 679 -1.11 -17.43 -19.59
CA LEU A 679 0.22 -17.61 -20.15
C LEU A 679 0.36 -18.89 -21.00
N ASP A 680 -0.60 -19.82 -20.94
CA ASP A 680 -0.61 -21.04 -21.77
C ASP A 680 -1.11 -20.74 -23.19
N THR A 681 -2.01 -19.78 -23.34
CA THR A 681 -2.64 -19.45 -24.63
C THR A 681 -2.06 -18.20 -25.28
N LEU A 682 -1.52 -17.24 -24.52
CA LEU A 682 -0.82 -16.09 -25.09
C LEU A 682 0.34 -16.57 -25.97
N GLY A 683 0.37 -16.17 -27.25
CA GLY A 683 1.44 -16.56 -28.18
C GLY A 683 1.63 -18.07 -28.38
N GLY A 684 0.63 -18.89 -28.06
CA GLY A 684 0.76 -20.37 -28.02
C GLY A 684 1.54 -20.92 -26.82
N GLY A 685 1.68 -20.12 -25.76
CA GLY A 685 2.49 -20.37 -24.58
C GLY A 685 3.65 -19.37 -24.53
N VAL A 686 3.79 -18.64 -23.41
CA VAL A 686 4.88 -17.67 -23.24
C VAL A 686 5.90 -18.06 -22.18
N GLU A 687 7.14 -17.62 -22.41
CA GLU A 687 8.21 -17.54 -21.41
C GLU A 687 8.56 -16.10 -21.09
N VAL A 688 9.05 -15.83 -19.88
CA VAL A 688 9.55 -14.51 -19.50
C VAL A 688 10.94 -14.32 -20.09
N VAL A 689 11.19 -13.16 -20.70
CA VAL A 689 12.49 -12.81 -21.30
C VAL A 689 13.28 -11.88 -20.38
N GLU A 690 12.73 -10.71 -20.07
CA GLU A 690 13.44 -9.66 -19.34
C GLU A 690 12.46 -8.66 -18.69
N LEU A 691 12.98 -7.89 -17.72
CA LEU A 691 12.32 -6.67 -17.25
C LEU A 691 12.44 -5.58 -18.30
N THR A 692 11.39 -4.77 -18.41
CA THR A 692 11.35 -3.60 -19.29
C THR A 692 10.78 -2.40 -18.54
N GLY A 693 10.91 -1.21 -19.12
CA GLY A 693 10.37 0.03 -18.55
C GLY A 693 11.43 0.97 -17.97
N GLY A 694 11.00 2.17 -17.59
CA GLY A 694 11.87 3.21 -17.02
C GLY A 694 11.80 3.26 -15.49
N ARG A 695 12.47 4.27 -14.89
CA ARG A 695 12.61 4.41 -13.42
C ARG A 695 11.29 4.40 -12.62
N GLN A 696 10.16 4.75 -13.24
CA GLN A 696 8.84 4.83 -12.57
C GLN A 696 7.91 3.64 -12.85
N THR A 697 8.14 2.90 -13.93
CA THR A 697 7.16 1.92 -14.46
C THR A 697 7.83 0.58 -14.69
N LEU A 698 7.36 -0.44 -13.97
CA LEU A 698 7.78 -1.82 -14.17
C LEU A 698 7.00 -2.45 -15.34
N GLY A 699 7.74 -3.00 -16.29
CA GLY A 699 7.22 -3.84 -17.36
C GLY A 699 7.92 -5.19 -17.40
N LEU A 700 7.27 -6.16 -18.03
CA LEU A 700 7.77 -7.53 -18.19
C LEU A 700 7.59 -7.96 -19.64
N LEU A 701 8.68 -8.45 -20.25
CA LEU A 701 8.65 -8.95 -21.62
C LEU A 701 8.44 -10.45 -21.61
N PHE A 702 7.54 -10.90 -22.48
CA PHE A 702 7.24 -12.29 -22.77
C PHE A 702 7.61 -12.63 -24.20
N ARG A 703 8.02 -13.87 -24.44
CA ARG A 703 8.19 -14.43 -25.79
C ARG A 703 7.24 -15.62 -25.95
N GLY A 704 6.39 -15.54 -26.96
CA GLY A 704 5.49 -16.62 -27.36
C GLY A 704 6.21 -17.72 -28.11
N ALA A 705 5.66 -18.93 -28.07
CA ALA A 705 6.10 -20.07 -28.86
C ALA A 705 5.99 -19.82 -30.39
N ASP A 706 5.13 -18.89 -30.79
CA ASP A 706 5.02 -18.38 -32.16
C ASP A 706 6.17 -17.43 -32.57
N GLY A 707 7.00 -17.00 -31.63
CA GLY A 707 8.09 -16.03 -31.80
C GLY A 707 7.65 -14.57 -31.69
N VAL A 708 6.39 -14.31 -31.32
CA VAL A 708 5.88 -12.96 -31.02
C VAL A 708 6.36 -12.55 -29.62
N GLU A 709 6.83 -11.32 -29.47
CA GLU A 709 7.09 -10.76 -28.15
C GLU A 709 5.87 -9.97 -27.66
N TYR A 710 5.54 -10.11 -26.38
CA TYR A 710 4.47 -9.39 -25.72
C TYR A 710 5.02 -8.60 -24.54
N GLN A 711 4.59 -7.36 -24.37
CA GLN A 711 5.00 -6.51 -23.26
C GLN A 711 3.85 -6.31 -22.30
N PHE A 712 4.05 -6.72 -21.04
CA PHE A 712 3.20 -6.33 -19.92
C PHE A 712 3.73 -5.04 -19.28
N ARG A 713 2.85 -4.09 -18.97
CA ARG A 713 3.19 -2.84 -18.26
C ARG A 713 2.25 -2.63 -17.09
N SER A 714 2.80 -2.47 -15.88
CA SER A 714 2.01 -2.12 -14.69
C SER A 714 1.42 -0.72 -14.82
N ILE A 715 0.13 -0.56 -14.49
CA ILE A 715 -0.50 0.78 -14.45
C ILE A 715 -0.15 1.55 -13.17
N VAL A 716 0.19 0.83 -12.09
CA VAL A 716 0.64 1.46 -10.85
C VAL A 716 2.11 1.78 -11.00
N LYS A 717 2.44 3.05 -10.77
CA LYS A 717 3.79 3.59 -10.81
C LYS A 717 4.27 3.92 -9.41
N ASP A 718 5.58 3.89 -9.26
CA ASP A 718 6.28 4.22 -8.02
C ASP A 718 7.14 5.46 -8.25
N ALA A 719 6.77 6.55 -7.58
CA ALA A 719 7.48 7.82 -7.67
C ALA A 719 8.82 7.79 -6.93
N GLY A 720 8.95 7.02 -5.84
CA GLY A 720 10.19 6.93 -5.05
C GLY A 720 11.36 6.46 -5.92
N ARG A 721 11.11 5.48 -6.79
CA ARG A 721 12.12 4.92 -7.72
C ARG A 721 12.70 5.91 -8.74
N ALA A 722 12.03 7.03 -8.97
CA ALA A 722 12.51 8.09 -9.85
C ALA A 722 13.07 9.31 -9.13
N LEU A 723 12.88 9.41 -7.82
CA LEU A 723 13.51 10.43 -6.99
C LEU A 723 14.93 9.98 -6.64
N SER A 724 15.80 10.93 -6.28
CA SER A 724 17.10 10.58 -5.72
C SER A 724 16.94 10.17 -4.26
N GLU A 725 17.86 9.34 -3.75
CA GLU A 725 17.90 8.85 -2.35
C GLU A 725 17.73 9.95 -1.28
N THR A 726 17.98 11.21 -1.64
CA THR A 726 17.81 12.37 -0.75
C THR A 726 16.33 12.68 -0.43
N TRP A 727 15.40 12.26 -1.30
CA TRP A 727 13.98 12.59 -1.21
C TRP A 727 13.08 11.39 -0.89
N ASP A 728 13.65 10.19 -0.77
CA ASP A 728 12.96 9.00 -0.30
C ASP A 728 12.46 9.17 1.14
N ASP A 729 11.26 8.68 1.42
CA ASP A 729 10.53 8.81 2.69
C ASP A 729 10.26 10.27 3.12
N THR A 730 10.31 11.22 2.19
CA THR A 730 10.01 12.64 2.47
C THR A 730 8.56 13.01 2.11
N PRO A 731 8.02 14.11 2.68
CA PRO A 731 6.73 14.65 2.25
C PRO A 731 6.68 15.05 0.76
N VAL A 732 7.84 15.20 0.10
CA VAL A 732 7.93 15.49 -1.33
C VAL A 732 7.59 14.26 -2.14
N GLU A 733 8.09 13.08 -1.78
CA GLU A 733 7.72 11.82 -2.41
C GLU A 733 6.22 11.57 -2.33
N SER A 734 5.61 11.71 -1.14
CA SER A 734 4.16 11.54 -0.98
C SER A 734 3.36 12.52 -1.84
N LEU A 735 3.86 13.74 -2.04
CA LEU A 735 3.24 14.74 -2.92
C LEU A 735 3.35 14.34 -4.40
N VAL A 736 4.51 13.84 -4.83
CA VAL A 736 4.74 13.38 -6.21
C VAL A 736 3.92 12.13 -6.50
N GLN A 737 3.91 11.15 -5.58
CA GLN A 737 3.09 9.94 -5.67
C GLN A 737 1.60 10.31 -5.79
N ASP A 738 1.11 11.28 -5.01
CA ASP A 738 -0.27 11.77 -5.09
C ASP A 738 -0.62 12.40 -6.46
N GLN A 739 0.36 12.96 -7.18
CA GLN A 739 0.13 13.49 -8.53
C GLN A 739 -0.02 12.40 -9.60
N LEU A 740 0.41 11.15 -9.34
CA LEU A 740 0.15 10.03 -10.25
C LEU A 740 -1.35 9.72 -10.38
N ALA A 741 -2.17 10.14 -9.41
CA ALA A 741 -3.63 10.11 -9.50
C ALA A 741 -4.21 11.00 -10.62
N ALA A 742 -3.39 11.82 -11.29
CA ALA A 742 -3.75 12.52 -12.52
C ALA A 742 -3.93 11.58 -13.71
N GLN A 743 -3.23 10.45 -13.76
CA GLN A 743 -3.30 9.51 -14.86
C GLN A 743 -4.67 8.85 -14.92
N PHE A 744 -5.12 8.53 -16.13
CA PHE A 744 -6.34 7.77 -16.36
C PHE A 744 -5.96 6.28 -16.50
N PRO A 745 -6.32 5.40 -15.55
CA PRO A 745 -5.73 4.06 -15.42
C PRO A 745 -5.75 3.18 -16.68
N LEU A 746 -6.77 3.31 -17.54
CA LEU A 746 -6.96 2.46 -18.72
C LEU A 746 -7.01 3.25 -20.04
N ALA A 747 -6.40 4.44 -20.10
CA ALA A 747 -6.52 5.34 -21.26
C ALA A 747 -6.02 4.72 -22.56
N ALA A 748 -4.96 3.90 -22.51
CA ALA A 748 -4.35 3.27 -23.68
C ALA A 748 -5.37 2.48 -24.53
N THR A 749 -6.36 1.83 -23.91
CA THR A 749 -7.42 1.08 -24.61
C THR A 749 -8.30 1.99 -25.48
N VAL A 750 -8.65 3.17 -24.97
CA VAL A 750 -9.42 4.19 -25.70
C VAL A 750 -8.58 4.80 -26.82
N VAL A 751 -7.30 5.10 -26.55
CA VAL A 751 -6.41 5.72 -27.53
C VAL A 751 -6.14 4.78 -28.71
N THR A 752 -6.00 3.48 -28.46
CA THR A 752 -5.80 2.45 -29.51
C THR A 752 -6.90 2.51 -30.57
N GLU A 753 -8.17 2.46 -30.15
CA GLU A 753 -9.32 2.52 -31.07
C GLU A 753 -9.36 3.82 -31.90
N LEU A 754 -8.95 4.95 -31.30
CA LEU A 754 -8.90 6.23 -32.01
C LEU A 754 -7.78 6.28 -33.06
N LEU A 755 -6.63 5.65 -32.79
CA LEU A 755 -5.51 5.55 -33.73
C LEU A 755 -5.84 4.62 -34.90
N GLU A 756 -6.44 3.46 -34.62
CA GLU A 756 -6.88 2.52 -35.65
C GLU A 756 -7.92 3.17 -36.59
N ALA A 757 -8.85 3.97 -36.06
CA ALA A 757 -9.84 4.68 -36.86
C ALA A 757 -9.23 5.67 -37.88
N VAL A 758 -8.00 6.11 -37.67
CA VAL A 758 -7.27 7.04 -38.56
C VAL A 758 -6.12 6.38 -39.33
N ASP A 759 -6.11 5.03 -39.39
CA ASP A 759 -5.13 4.16 -40.05
C ASP A 759 -3.70 4.29 -39.50
N VAL A 760 -3.52 4.68 -38.23
CA VAL A 760 -2.19 4.68 -37.60
C VAL A 760 -1.91 3.29 -37.05
N LEU A 761 -0.74 2.72 -37.39
CA LEU A 761 -0.28 1.44 -36.86
C LEU A 761 -0.11 1.51 -35.34
N VAL A 762 -0.82 0.67 -34.60
CA VAL A 762 -0.74 0.60 -33.13
C VAL A 762 -0.90 -0.85 -32.69
N ALA A 763 -0.18 -1.24 -31.65
CA ALA A 763 -0.36 -2.56 -31.04
C ALA A 763 -1.67 -2.56 -30.22
N PRO A 764 -2.59 -3.52 -30.45
CA PRO A 764 -3.81 -3.60 -29.66
C PRO A 764 -3.51 -3.77 -28.16
N THR A 765 -3.93 -2.79 -27.36
CA THR A 765 -3.71 -2.79 -25.91
C THR A 765 -4.88 -3.45 -25.17
N ARG A 766 -4.60 -4.41 -24.30
CA ARG A 766 -5.63 -5.04 -23.43
C ARG A 766 -5.29 -4.88 -21.96
N ALA A 767 -6.28 -4.50 -21.16
CA ALA A 767 -6.15 -4.49 -19.70
C ALA A 767 -6.28 -5.91 -19.13
N VAL A 768 -5.33 -6.34 -18.30
CA VAL A 768 -5.28 -7.68 -17.71
C VAL A 768 -4.79 -7.64 -16.26
N ILE A 769 -5.10 -8.69 -15.51
CA ILE A 769 -4.41 -9.03 -14.27
C ILE A 769 -3.34 -10.08 -14.59
N LEU A 770 -2.11 -9.85 -14.18
CA LEU A 770 -1.05 -10.83 -14.38
C LEU A 770 -1.21 -11.96 -13.34
N PRO A 771 -1.19 -13.25 -13.73
CA PRO A 771 -1.43 -14.35 -12.79
C PRO A 771 -0.28 -14.48 -11.80
N HIS A 772 -0.53 -15.13 -10.67
CA HIS A 772 0.52 -15.51 -9.74
C HIS A 772 1.10 -16.88 -10.14
N ASP A 773 1.78 -16.94 -11.29
CA ASP A 773 2.26 -18.17 -11.94
C ASP A 773 3.76 -18.42 -11.70
N GLU A 774 4.18 -19.68 -11.60
CA GLU A 774 5.59 -20.08 -11.39
C GLU A 774 6.51 -19.71 -12.55
N ARG A 775 6.00 -19.62 -13.79
CA ARG A 775 6.78 -19.18 -14.96
C ARG A 775 7.29 -17.76 -14.86
N LEU A 776 6.70 -16.95 -13.97
CA LEU A 776 7.23 -15.62 -13.65
C LEU A 776 8.57 -15.70 -12.90
N GLY A 777 8.91 -16.85 -12.31
CA GLY A 777 10.16 -17.09 -11.61
C GLY A 777 10.50 -15.97 -10.60
N PRO A 778 11.68 -15.33 -10.68
CA PRO A 778 12.10 -14.27 -9.77
C PRO A 778 11.20 -13.02 -9.84
N TYR A 779 10.46 -12.82 -10.91
CA TYR A 779 9.60 -11.66 -11.12
C TYR A 779 8.24 -11.81 -10.45
N ARG A 780 7.88 -13.01 -9.99
CA ARG A 780 6.56 -13.32 -9.41
C ARG A 780 6.15 -12.37 -8.27
N PRO A 781 7.00 -12.02 -7.28
CA PRO A 781 6.63 -11.09 -6.20
C PRO A 781 6.36 -9.67 -6.70
N PHE A 782 7.03 -9.26 -7.77
CA PHE A 782 6.90 -7.92 -8.34
C PHE A 782 5.74 -7.79 -9.31
N PHE A 783 5.16 -8.88 -9.82
CA PHE A 783 4.24 -8.83 -10.96
C PHE A 783 2.96 -9.64 -10.76
N GLY A 784 3.00 -10.70 -9.96
CA GLY A 784 1.84 -11.53 -9.65
C GLY A 784 0.71 -10.70 -9.04
N GLY A 785 -0.45 -10.74 -9.69
CA GLY A 785 -1.64 -10.00 -9.27
C GLY A 785 -1.64 -8.51 -9.53
N ARG A 786 -0.69 -8.00 -10.31
CA ARG A 786 -0.75 -6.62 -10.79
C ARG A 786 -1.74 -6.45 -11.92
N MET A 787 -2.38 -5.29 -11.90
CA MET A 787 -3.12 -4.77 -13.04
C MET A 787 -2.15 -4.09 -14.01
N GLY A 788 -2.32 -4.37 -15.29
CA GLY A 788 -1.47 -3.81 -16.33
C GLY A 788 -2.10 -3.90 -17.70
N TRP A 789 -1.35 -3.41 -18.68
CA TRP A 789 -1.63 -3.60 -20.09
C TRP A 789 -0.78 -4.73 -20.64
N ILE A 790 -1.34 -5.53 -21.53
CA ILE A 790 -0.61 -6.46 -22.38
C ILE A 790 -0.78 -6.02 -23.84
N GLU A 791 0.32 -5.93 -24.56
CA GLU A 791 0.37 -5.58 -25.98
C GLU A 791 1.44 -6.41 -26.68
N GLU A 792 1.28 -6.63 -27.98
CA GLU A 792 2.38 -7.13 -28.82
C GLU A 792 3.48 -6.08 -28.88
N ARG A 793 4.74 -6.46 -28.60
CA ARG A 793 5.87 -5.53 -28.73
C ARG A 793 6.16 -5.33 -30.22
N PRO A 794 6.08 -4.12 -30.77
CA PRO A 794 6.39 -3.90 -32.18
C PRO A 794 7.89 -4.06 -32.43
N ASN A 795 8.29 -5.22 -32.96
CA ASN A 795 9.68 -5.60 -33.22
C ASN A 795 9.83 -6.42 -34.51
N GLU A 796 11.07 -6.61 -34.92
CA GLU A 796 11.46 -7.49 -36.03
C GLU A 796 11.43 -8.96 -35.59
N ARG A 797 11.25 -9.89 -36.55
CA ARG A 797 11.17 -11.35 -36.28
C ARG A 797 12.11 -12.16 -37.16
N GLY A 798 13.41 -11.93 -37.01
CA GLY A 798 14.43 -12.63 -37.81
C GLY A 798 14.26 -12.42 -39.33
N GLU A 799 15.15 -13.00 -40.14
CA GLU A 799 15.13 -12.76 -41.59
C GLU A 799 13.97 -13.48 -42.32
N ASP A 800 13.51 -14.61 -41.77
CA ASP A 800 12.57 -15.52 -42.43
C ASP A 800 11.09 -15.26 -42.11
N ARG A 801 10.77 -14.35 -41.17
CA ARG A 801 9.38 -14.04 -40.78
C ARG A 801 9.13 -12.53 -40.76
N PRO A 802 7.95 -12.06 -41.22
CA PRO A 802 7.55 -10.68 -41.02
C PRO A 802 7.47 -10.34 -39.52
N GLY A 803 7.91 -9.14 -39.14
CA GLY A 803 7.72 -8.59 -37.80
C GLY A 803 6.31 -8.05 -37.58
N PHE A 804 6.17 -7.11 -36.66
CA PHE A 804 4.89 -6.45 -36.40
C PHE A 804 4.33 -5.76 -37.66
N ALA A 805 3.02 -5.91 -37.88
CA ALA A 805 2.30 -5.38 -39.05
C ALA A 805 2.95 -5.75 -40.40
N ASP A 806 3.54 -6.95 -40.50
CA ASP A 806 4.27 -7.46 -41.66
C ASP A 806 5.53 -6.67 -42.06
N SER A 807 5.96 -5.72 -41.23
CA SER A 807 7.21 -4.99 -41.44
C SER A 807 8.42 -5.88 -41.18
N ARG A 808 9.42 -5.83 -42.06
CA ARG A 808 10.70 -6.53 -41.88
C ARG A 808 11.75 -5.70 -41.15
N LYS A 809 11.51 -4.40 -40.96
CA LYS A 809 12.44 -3.51 -40.25
C LYS A 809 11.66 -2.58 -39.33
N ILE A 810 11.99 -2.59 -38.04
CA ILE A 810 11.34 -1.76 -37.04
C ILE A 810 12.40 -1.17 -36.13
N VAL A 811 12.48 0.16 -36.12
CA VAL A 811 13.51 0.91 -35.39
C VAL A 811 12.91 1.78 -34.30
N GLY A 812 13.72 2.14 -33.31
CA GLY A 812 13.37 3.09 -32.26
C GLY A 812 13.15 4.51 -32.80
N GLY A 813 12.59 5.40 -31.96
CA GLY A 813 12.21 6.74 -32.38
C GLY A 813 13.37 7.64 -32.81
N ASN A 814 14.59 7.43 -32.30
CA ASN A 814 15.79 8.14 -32.74
C ASN A 814 16.54 7.41 -33.88
N GLU A 815 16.51 6.07 -33.88
CA GLU A 815 17.20 5.24 -34.89
C GLU A 815 16.66 5.44 -36.31
N ILE A 816 15.41 5.91 -36.46
CA ILE A 816 14.83 6.28 -37.76
C ILE A 816 15.68 7.28 -38.55
N TYR A 817 16.48 8.08 -37.87
CA TYR A 817 17.24 9.13 -38.52
C TYR A 817 18.44 8.61 -39.31
N ASP A 818 19.02 7.50 -38.87
CA ASP A 818 20.09 6.81 -39.59
C ASP A 818 19.52 6.17 -40.86
N GLU A 819 18.31 5.62 -40.74
CA GLU A 819 17.56 5.01 -41.84
C GLU A 819 17.13 5.99 -42.93
N LEU A 820 16.77 7.22 -42.55
CA LEU A 820 16.43 8.30 -43.50
C LEU A 820 17.65 8.84 -44.25
N GLY A 821 18.86 8.37 -43.92
CA GLY A 821 20.06 8.61 -44.71
C GLY A 821 20.15 7.78 -46.00
N GLU A 822 19.40 6.69 -46.10
CA GLU A 822 19.39 5.83 -47.29
C GLU A 822 18.70 6.51 -48.49
N ALA A 823 19.21 6.25 -49.70
CA ALA A 823 18.59 6.74 -50.92
C ALA A 823 17.17 6.17 -51.08
N ASN A 824 16.18 7.04 -51.32
CA ASN A 824 14.76 6.70 -51.45
C ASN A 824 14.04 6.27 -50.15
N ALA A 825 14.56 6.64 -48.97
CA ALA A 825 13.83 6.52 -47.70
C ALA A 825 13.02 7.79 -47.38
N GLU A 826 11.77 7.64 -46.97
CA GLU A 826 10.89 8.74 -46.57
C GLU A 826 9.96 8.37 -45.42
N VAL A 827 9.57 9.35 -44.61
CA VAL A 827 8.55 9.19 -43.56
C VAL A 827 7.16 9.40 -44.17
N GLU A 828 6.19 8.58 -43.77
CA GLU A 828 4.78 8.83 -44.06
C GLU A 828 4.25 9.99 -43.19
N ILE A 829 4.45 11.20 -43.68
CA ILE A 829 4.10 12.46 -43.02
C ILE A 829 2.61 12.52 -42.66
N ASP A 830 1.71 11.94 -43.48
CA ASP A 830 0.29 12.01 -43.21
C ASP A 830 -0.08 11.21 -41.96
N LEU A 831 0.48 10.00 -41.82
CA LEU A 831 0.27 9.16 -40.64
C LEU A 831 0.93 9.74 -39.40
N TYR A 832 2.10 10.38 -39.54
CA TYR A 832 2.72 11.10 -38.43
C TYR A 832 1.83 12.26 -37.95
N LEU A 833 1.31 13.09 -38.85
CA LEU A 833 0.38 14.17 -38.50
C LEU A 833 -0.89 13.64 -37.82
N ARG A 834 -1.49 12.55 -38.34
CA ARG A 834 -2.67 11.92 -37.72
C ARG A 834 -2.37 11.43 -36.31
N THR A 835 -1.20 10.81 -36.09
CA THR A 835 -0.72 10.38 -34.77
C THR A 835 -0.67 11.56 -33.80
N ARG A 836 -0.02 12.65 -34.20
CA ARG A 836 0.07 13.87 -33.37
C ARG A 836 -1.31 14.45 -33.08
N PHE A 837 -2.20 14.52 -34.07
CA PHE A 837 -3.57 15.02 -33.88
C PHE A 837 -4.40 14.16 -32.91
N VAL A 838 -4.20 12.85 -32.88
CA VAL A 838 -4.80 12.01 -31.82
C VAL A 838 -4.20 12.34 -30.45
N ASP A 839 -2.90 12.61 -30.35
CA ASP A 839 -2.27 13.08 -29.11
C ASP A 839 -2.92 14.39 -28.62
N PHE A 840 -3.15 15.35 -29.52
CA PHE A 840 -3.88 16.58 -29.21
C PHE A 840 -5.32 16.29 -28.78
N LEU A 841 -6.01 15.33 -29.41
CA LEU A 841 -7.37 14.95 -29.02
C LEU A 841 -7.45 14.38 -27.62
N VAL A 842 -6.52 13.51 -27.24
CA VAL A 842 -6.57 12.83 -25.93
C VAL A 842 -5.78 13.58 -24.85
N GLY A 843 -5.19 14.73 -25.20
CA GLY A 843 -4.50 15.62 -24.26
C GLY A 843 -3.14 15.08 -23.83
N ASP A 844 -2.50 14.30 -24.70
CA ASP A 844 -1.27 13.62 -24.37
C ASP A 844 -0.03 14.46 -24.70
N TRP A 845 0.59 15.00 -23.66
CA TRP A 845 1.68 15.97 -23.75
C TRP A 845 3.08 15.34 -23.60
N ASP A 846 3.18 14.09 -23.18
CA ASP A 846 4.45 13.41 -22.91
C ASP A 846 4.83 12.54 -24.11
N ARG A 847 5.24 13.22 -25.19
CA ARG A 847 5.52 12.59 -26.49
C ARG A 847 6.98 12.84 -26.85
N HIS A 848 7.86 11.97 -26.42
CA HIS A 848 9.29 11.95 -26.76
C HIS A 848 9.63 10.74 -27.65
N SER A 849 10.86 10.64 -28.12
CA SER A 849 11.27 9.62 -29.10
C SER A 849 11.11 8.18 -28.62
N ASP A 850 11.23 7.89 -27.32
CA ASP A 850 10.97 6.53 -26.79
C ASP A 850 9.48 6.14 -26.86
N ASN A 851 8.59 7.11 -27.04
CA ASN A 851 7.16 6.84 -27.22
C ASN A 851 6.77 6.57 -28.68
N LEU A 852 7.75 6.48 -29.59
CA LEU A 852 7.56 6.12 -30.98
C LEU A 852 8.51 5.01 -31.42
N ARG A 853 8.00 4.17 -32.30
CA ARG A 853 8.78 3.29 -33.18
C ARG A 853 8.38 3.54 -34.62
N TRP A 854 9.17 3.03 -35.56
CA TRP A 854 8.93 3.20 -36.98
C TRP A 854 9.01 1.87 -37.71
N ALA A 855 8.00 1.56 -38.52
CA ALA A 855 7.99 0.37 -39.37
C ALA A 855 8.26 0.73 -40.82
N ARG A 856 9.11 -0.06 -41.48
CA ARG A 856 9.47 0.13 -42.89
C ARG A 856 8.64 -0.73 -43.83
N PHE A 857 8.05 -0.08 -44.83
CA PHE A 857 7.39 -0.70 -45.97
C PHE A 857 8.11 -0.33 -47.26
N VAL A 858 8.11 -1.24 -48.24
CA VAL A 858 8.76 -1.00 -49.54
C VAL A 858 7.70 -0.79 -50.61
N GLU A 859 7.61 0.44 -51.13
CA GLU A 859 6.63 0.85 -52.12
C GLU A 859 7.32 1.39 -53.38
N ASP A 860 7.13 0.75 -54.52
CA ASP A 860 7.74 1.16 -55.80
C ASP A 860 9.28 1.35 -55.73
N GLY A 861 9.95 0.58 -54.86
CA GLY A 861 11.40 0.68 -54.64
C GLY A 861 11.84 1.79 -53.68
N ARG A 862 10.89 2.49 -53.02
CA ARG A 862 11.14 3.44 -51.93
C ARG A 862 10.87 2.79 -50.58
N SER A 863 11.66 3.13 -49.57
CA SER A 863 11.42 2.73 -48.18
C SER A 863 10.53 3.79 -47.52
N VAL A 864 9.26 3.45 -47.26
CA VAL A 864 8.30 4.30 -46.56
C VAL A 864 8.24 3.90 -45.09
N TRP A 865 8.42 4.87 -44.19
CA TRP A 865 8.45 4.65 -42.75
C TRP A 865 7.18 5.16 -42.08
N GLU A 866 6.44 4.26 -41.44
CA GLU A 866 5.20 4.57 -40.74
C GLU A 866 5.40 4.60 -39.22
N PRO A 867 4.78 5.55 -38.50
CA PRO A 867 4.91 5.66 -37.05
C PRO A 867 4.08 4.59 -36.33
N ILE A 868 4.66 4.04 -35.27
CA ILE A 868 3.99 3.17 -34.30
C ILE A 868 4.11 3.83 -32.94
N PRO A 869 3.09 4.60 -32.49
CA PRO A 869 3.13 5.23 -31.19
C PRO A 869 2.90 4.21 -30.07
N ARG A 870 3.56 4.43 -28.94
CA ARG A 870 3.47 3.61 -27.73
C ARG A 870 3.37 4.50 -26.50
N ASP A 871 3.23 3.87 -25.33
CA ASP A 871 3.33 4.54 -24.02
C ASP A 871 2.30 5.67 -23.83
N ARG A 872 1.04 5.33 -23.51
CA ARG A 872 -0.09 6.28 -23.47
C ARG A 872 -0.49 6.69 -22.05
N ASP A 873 0.49 6.77 -21.15
CA ASP A 873 0.25 6.91 -19.70
C ASP A 873 -0.35 8.28 -19.29
N TRP A 874 -0.12 9.33 -20.08
CA TRP A 874 -0.60 10.69 -19.81
C TRP A 874 -1.86 11.07 -20.59
N ALA A 875 -2.37 10.18 -21.44
CA ALA A 875 -3.62 10.37 -22.16
C ALA A 875 -4.80 10.48 -21.17
N LEU A 876 -5.74 11.38 -21.45
CA LEU A 876 -6.93 11.63 -20.63
C LEU A 876 -6.62 12.04 -19.18
N SER A 877 -5.38 12.47 -18.91
CA SER A 877 -4.93 12.86 -17.57
C SER A 877 -5.62 14.14 -17.10
N ARG A 878 -6.09 14.19 -15.86
CA ARG A 878 -6.77 15.37 -15.30
C ARG A 878 -5.86 16.10 -14.34
N THR A 879 -5.76 17.42 -14.50
CA THR A 879 -5.07 18.32 -13.56
C THR A 879 -6.08 19.24 -12.88
N GLY A 880 -5.85 19.61 -11.61
CA GLY A 880 -6.86 20.32 -10.82
C GLY A 880 -6.30 21.09 -9.63
N GLY A 881 -7.23 21.61 -8.82
CA GLY A 881 -6.92 22.38 -7.61
C GLY A 881 -6.23 23.71 -7.85
N VAL A 882 -5.82 24.35 -6.76
CA VAL A 882 -5.01 25.58 -6.78
C VAL A 882 -3.58 25.31 -7.27
N ALA A 883 -3.08 24.09 -7.10
CA ALA A 883 -1.76 23.67 -7.57
C ALA A 883 -1.67 23.50 -9.09
N GLY A 884 -2.76 23.19 -9.79
CA GLY A 884 -2.78 23.03 -11.25
C GLY A 884 -2.29 24.28 -12.02
N PRO A 885 -2.82 25.48 -11.75
CA PRO A 885 -2.29 26.71 -12.35
C PRO A 885 -0.83 27.01 -12.00
N VAL A 886 -0.39 26.67 -10.78
CA VAL A 886 0.99 26.89 -10.31
C VAL A 886 1.96 25.95 -11.01
N SER A 887 1.64 24.65 -11.08
CA SER A 887 2.44 23.65 -11.80
C SER A 887 2.57 24.01 -13.29
N ARG A 888 1.51 24.50 -13.94
CA ARG A 888 1.58 25.05 -15.31
C ARG A 888 2.48 26.28 -15.45
N GLY A 889 2.64 27.07 -14.39
CA GLY A 889 3.56 28.22 -14.39
C GLY A 889 5.04 27.80 -14.32
N VAL A 890 5.32 26.65 -13.70
CA VAL A 890 6.67 26.09 -13.54
C VAL A 890 7.03 25.16 -14.71
N MET A 891 6.08 24.33 -15.14
CA MET A 891 6.21 23.36 -16.21
C MET A 891 5.05 23.54 -17.20
N PRO A 892 5.18 24.44 -18.18
CA PRO A 892 4.10 24.81 -19.10
C PRO A 892 3.50 23.65 -19.91
N ARG A 893 4.28 22.57 -20.09
CA ARG A 893 3.85 21.31 -20.74
C ARG A 893 2.84 20.49 -19.93
N PHE A 894 2.72 20.71 -18.63
CA PHE A 894 1.83 19.94 -17.75
C PHE A 894 0.36 20.37 -17.93
N VAL A 895 -0.27 19.90 -18.99
CA VAL A 895 -1.66 20.21 -19.36
C VAL A 895 -2.60 19.05 -19.04
N GLY A 896 -3.81 19.35 -18.56
CA GLY A 896 -4.84 18.34 -18.31
C GLY A 896 -5.85 18.24 -19.45
N PHE A 897 -6.46 17.06 -19.58
CA PHE A 897 -7.56 16.76 -20.47
C PHE A 897 -8.84 17.49 -20.04
N THR A 898 -9.31 18.38 -20.90
CA THR A 898 -10.55 19.17 -20.75
C THR A 898 -11.30 19.20 -22.09
N GLU A 899 -12.45 19.87 -22.15
CA GLU A 899 -13.19 20.07 -23.41
C GLU A 899 -12.44 21.00 -24.40
N GLU A 900 -11.35 21.65 -24.00
CA GLU A 900 -10.57 22.59 -24.84
C GLU A 900 -9.17 22.06 -25.13
N ILE A 901 -8.76 22.05 -26.40
CA ILE A 901 -7.37 21.77 -26.76
C ILE A 901 -6.52 22.99 -26.33
N PRO A 902 -5.55 22.83 -25.40
CA PRO A 902 -4.67 23.93 -25.02
C PRO A 902 -3.81 24.38 -26.22
N PRO A 903 -3.12 25.54 -26.13
CA PRO A 903 -2.24 26.00 -27.20
C PRO A 903 -1.26 24.90 -27.65
N ALA A 904 -1.12 24.72 -28.97
CA ALA A 904 -0.38 23.59 -29.50
C ALA A 904 1.07 23.49 -28.99
N GLU A 905 1.72 24.64 -28.77
CA GLU A 905 3.07 24.74 -28.19
C GLU A 905 3.24 23.95 -26.88
N ARG A 906 2.18 23.83 -26.06
CA ARG A 906 2.27 23.20 -24.74
C ARG A 906 2.23 21.69 -24.82
N ILE A 907 1.37 21.16 -25.67
CA ILE A 907 1.26 19.71 -25.90
C ILE A 907 2.47 19.23 -26.73
N ALA A 908 2.87 20.00 -27.74
CA ALA A 908 3.97 19.62 -28.63
C ALA A 908 5.36 19.81 -28.01
N ALA A 909 5.49 20.51 -26.88
CA ALA A 909 6.79 20.87 -26.30
C ALA A 909 7.73 19.68 -26.10
N ALA A 910 7.23 18.56 -25.54
CA ALA A 910 8.03 17.36 -25.28
C ALA A 910 8.54 16.69 -26.56
N GLY A 911 7.78 16.78 -27.66
CA GLY A 911 8.11 16.20 -28.95
C GLY A 911 8.71 17.18 -29.94
N SER A 912 9.01 18.41 -29.51
CA SER A 912 9.37 19.50 -30.42
C SER A 912 10.60 19.20 -31.28
N ARG A 913 11.55 18.38 -30.79
CA ARG A 913 12.72 17.96 -31.57
C ARG A 913 12.36 17.08 -32.76
N ILE A 914 11.63 16.00 -32.53
CA ILE A 914 11.16 15.09 -33.59
C ILE A 914 10.18 15.80 -34.53
N ASP A 915 9.27 16.60 -33.96
CA ASP A 915 8.27 17.36 -34.72
C ASP A 915 8.95 18.34 -35.69
N ARG A 916 9.95 19.12 -35.25
CA ARG A 916 10.64 20.08 -36.12
C ARG A 916 11.53 19.41 -37.17
N ARG A 917 12.13 18.24 -36.85
CA ARG A 917 12.97 17.50 -37.78
C ARG A 917 12.16 16.86 -38.91
N ILE A 918 10.96 16.35 -38.59
CA ILE A 918 10.10 15.66 -39.58
C ILE A 918 9.19 16.66 -40.31
N LEU A 919 8.60 17.62 -39.58
CA LEU A 919 7.54 18.48 -40.10
C LEU A 919 7.97 19.89 -40.47
N GLY A 920 9.21 20.31 -40.19
CA GLY A 920 9.64 21.70 -40.33
C GLY A 920 9.48 22.32 -41.73
N GLY A 921 9.53 21.50 -42.79
CA GLY A 921 9.29 21.93 -44.18
C GLY A 921 7.92 21.58 -44.75
N VAL A 922 6.98 21.09 -43.93
CA VAL A 922 5.67 20.64 -44.37
C VAL A 922 4.68 21.82 -44.37
N PRO A 923 3.98 22.11 -45.49
CA PRO A 923 3.10 23.28 -45.57
C PRO A 923 1.85 23.14 -44.71
N GLU A 924 1.34 24.27 -44.18
CA GLU A 924 0.11 24.34 -43.38
C GLU A 924 -1.09 23.62 -44.03
N THR A 925 -1.19 23.67 -45.36
CA THR A 925 -2.29 23.02 -46.09
C THR A 925 -2.36 21.52 -45.80
N ARG A 926 -1.20 20.86 -45.63
CA ARG A 926 -1.12 19.42 -45.31
C ARG A 926 -1.54 19.14 -43.87
N PHE A 927 -1.18 20.01 -42.92
CA PHE A 927 -1.65 19.94 -41.53
C PHE A 927 -3.18 20.06 -41.45
N LEU A 928 -3.74 21.07 -42.11
CA LEU A 928 -5.19 21.30 -42.14
C LEU A 928 -5.93 20.15 -42.85
N GLU A 929 -5.35 19.58 -43.90
CA GLU A 929 -5.91 18.41 -44.58
C GLU A 929 -5.98 17.20 -43.64
N GLN A 930 -4.87 16.83 -43.00
CA GLN A 930 -4.86 15.69 -42.09
C GLN A 930 -5.70 15.93 -40.83
N ALA A 931 -5.79 17.16 -40.33
CA ALA A 931 -6.69 17.51 -39.23
C ALA A 931 -8.18 17.28 -39.60
N ARG A 932 -8.56 17.58 -40.85
CA ARG A 932 -9.90 17.28 -41.37
C ARG A 932 -10.11 15.79 -41.54
N VAL A 933 -9.11 15.04 -41.99
CA VAL A 933 -9.18 13.56 -42.07
C VAL A 933 -9.46 12.97 -40.68
N VAL A 934 -8.72 13.39 -39.65
CA VAL A 934 -8.95 12.94 -38.27
C VAL A 934 -10.34 13.35 -37.78
N ARG A 935 -10.76 14.59 -38.02
CA ARG A 935 -12.10 15.10 -37.66
C ARG A 935 -13.22 14.29 -38.31
N ASP A 936 -13.07 13.93 -39.58
CA ASP A 936 -14.11 13.25 -40.36
C ASP A 936 -14.19 11.76 -40.05
N ARG A 937 -13.07 11.14 -39.65
CA ARG A 937 -13.00 9.72 -39.24
C ARG A 937 -13.39 9.49 -37.80
N ILE A 938 -13.03 10.39 -36.88
CA ILE A 938 -13.40 10.30 -35.46
C ILE A 938 -14.81 10.87 -35.27
N THR A 939 -15.78 10.09 -35.73
CA THR A 939 -17.21 10.37 -35.60
C THR A 939 -17.71 10.11 -34.17
N PRO A 940 -18.91 10.58 -33.78
CA PRO A 940 -19.51 10.24 -32.49
C PRO A 940 -19.59 8.72 -32.23
N ASP A 941 -19.81 7.91 -33.28
CA ASP A 941 -19.88 6.45 -33.15
C ASP A 941 -18.49 5.84 -32.88
N VAL A 942 -17.43 6.38 -33.48
CA VAL A 942 -16.04 5.98 -33.18
C VAL A 942 -15.65 6.38 -31.76
N VAL A 943 -16.04 7.58 -31.30
CA VAL A 943 -15.82 8.00 -29.91
C VAL A 943 -16.56 7.07 -28.94
N GLU A 944 -17.81 6.73 -29.23
CA GLU A 944 -18.59 5.80 -28.40
C GLU A 944 -17.98 4.39 -28.38
N ALA A 945 -17.49 3.89 -29.52
CA ALA A 945 -16.80 2.61 -29.61
C ALA A 945 -15.51 2.63 -28.78
N ALA A 946 -14.70 3.67 -28.91
CA ALA A 946 -13.46 3.83 -28.15
C ALA A 946 -13.73 3.87 -26.63
N VAL A 947 -14.74 4.62 -26.17
CA VAL A 947 -15.12 4.68 -24.75
C VAL A 947 -15.73 3.36 -24.26
N SER A 948 -16.35 2.58 -25.14
CA SER A 948 -16.93 1.27 -24.80
C SER A 948 -15.89 0.16 -24.59
N THR A 949 -14.61 0.41 -24.87
CA THR A 949 -13.51 -0.51 -24.50
C THR A 949 -13.21 -0.50 -23.00
N LEU A 950 -13.58 0.57 -22.29
CA LEU A 950 -13.42 0.66 -20.84
C LEU A 950 -14.32 -0.36 -20.13
N PRO A 951 -13.99 -0.83 -18.92
CA PRO A 951 -14.89 -1.68 -18.15
C PRO A 951 -16.23 -0.98 -17.84
N PRO A 952 -17.36 -1.70 -17.73
CA PRO A 952 -18.68 -1.10 -17.51
C PRO A 952 -18.77 -0.09 -16.35
N PRO A 953 -18.13 -0.30 -15.18
CA PRO A 953 -18.11 0.69 -14.10
C PRO A 953 -17.45 2.02 -14.48
N TYR A 954 -16.37 1.98 -15.26
CA TYR A 954 -15.72 3.19 -15.78
C TYR A 954 -16.61 3.86 -16.82
N GLN A 955 -17.27 3.10 -17.68
CA GLN A 955 -18.20 3.65 -18.67
C GLN A 955 -19.35 4.40 -18.00
N GLU A 956 -19.99 3.81 -16.98
CA GLU A 956 -21.09 4.44 -16.25
C GLU A 956 -20.66 5.78 -15.65
N ARG A 957 -19.44 5.85 -15.13
CA ARG A 957 -18.88 7.04 -14.49
C ARG A 957 -18.40 8.11 -15.48
N GLU A 958 -17.71 7.70 -16.54
CA GLU A 958 -16.90 8.61 -17.38
C GLU A 958 -17.48 8.90 -18.76
N ARG A 959 -18.33 8.01 -19.30
CA ARG A 959 -18.80 8.11 -20.69
C ARG A 959 -19.39 9.48 -21.05
N PRO A 960 -20.26 10.10 -20.24
CA PRO A 960 -20.80 11.41 -20.59
C PRO A 960 -19.73 12.51 -20.68
N ALA A 961 -18.71 12.45 -19.82
CA ALA A 961 -17.64 13.44 -19.79
C ALA A 961 -16.64 13.24 -20.94
N LEU A 962 -16.23 11.99 -21.19
CA LEU A 962 -15.33 11.63 -22.29
C LEU A 962 -15.94 11.96 -23.65
N ASN A 963 -17.19 11.56 -23.89
CA ASN A 963 -17.87 11.83 -25.16
C ASN A 963 -18.00 13.33 -25.45
N ARG A 964 -18.38 14.13 -24.43
CA ARG A 964 -18.45 15.59 -24.59
C ARG A 964 -17.09 16.21 -24.89
N ALA A 965 -16.07 15.83 -24.11
CA ALA A 965 -14.73 16.39 -24.27
C ALA A 965 -14.11 16.02 -25.62
N LEU A 966 -14.15 14.75 -26.02
CA LEU A 966 -13.62 14.29 -27.31
C LEU A 966 -14.37 14.95 -28.47
N ALA A 967 -15.71 15.02 -28.43
CA ALA A 967 -16.49 15.70 -29.48
C ALA A 967 -16.14 17.19 -29.59
N SER A 968 -15.98 17.89 -28.46
CA SER A 968 -15.56 19.30 -28.44
C SER A 968 -14.17 19.49 -29.04
N ARG A 969 -13.23 18.59 -28.71
CA ARG A 969 -11.83 18.66 -29.19
C ARG A 969 -11.71 18.35 -30.67
N VAL A 970 -12.50 17.40 -31.19
CA VAL A 970 -12.61 17.13 -32.63
C VAL A 970 -12.99 18.40 -33.41
N GLY A 971 -13.91 19.21 -32.87
CA GLY A 971 -14.28 20.50 -33.47
C GLY A 971 -13.19 21.58 -33.44
N GLN A 972 -12.10 21.38 -32.71
CA GLN A 972 -11.00 22.34 -32.54
C GLN A 972 -9.73 21.95 -33.31
N LEU A 973 -9.72 20.80 -33.99
CA LEU A 973 -8.52 20.25 -34.62
C LEU A 973 -7.89 21.16 -35.67
N GLU A 974 -8.68 21.83 -36.50
CA GLU A 974 -8.12 22.75 -37.51
C GLU A 974 -7.40 23.94 -36.87
N ARG A 975 -7.91 24.46 -35.75
CA ARG A 975 -7.22 25.50 -34.97
C ARG A 975 -5.91 24.95 -34.41
N ALA A 976 -5.96 23.78 -33.76
CA ALA A 976 -4.79 23.15 -33.17
C ALA A 976 -3.72 22.83 -34.24
N ALA A 977 -4.13 22.42 -35.44
CA ALA A 977 -3.25 22.13 -36.55
C ALA A 977 -2.53 23.37 -37.09
N SER A 978 -3.25 24.50 -37.22
CA SER A 978 -2.65 25.79 -37.60
C SER A 978 -1.65 26.29 -36.54
N GLU A 979 -2.02 26.20 -35.25
CA GLU A 979 -1.12 26.52 -34.14
C GLU A 979 0.11 25.59 -34.10
N PHE A 980 -0.07 24.31 -34.37
CA PHE A 980 1.02 23.33 -34.38
C PHE A 980 1.97 23.58 -35.55
N HIS A 981 1.45 23.84 -36.74
CA HIS A 981 2.26 24.27 -37.89
C HIS A 981 3.07 25.52 -37.54
N ALA A 982 2.44 26.57 -37.01
CA ALA A 982 3.15 27.78 -36.61
C ALA A 982 4.28 27.49 -35.60
N TYR A 983 4.04 26.60 -34.64
CA TYR A 983 5.03 26.21 -33.64
C TYR A 983 6.26 25.49 -34.23
N VAL A 984 6.05 24.54 -35.15
CA VAL A 984 7.15 23.74 -35.74
C VAL A 984 7.83 24.43 -36.91
N SER A 985 7.13 25.30 -37.64
CA SER A 985 7.67 26.04 -38.80
C SER A 985 8.43 27.31 -38.40
N THR A 986 8.28 27.80 -37.16
CA THR A 986 9.01 28.98 -36.66
C THR A 986 10.53 28.75 -36.66
N GLN A 987 10.96 27.56 -36.24
CA GLN A 987 12.36 27.15 -36.17
C GLN A 987 12.48 25.74 -36.76
N VAL A 988 13.22 25.63 -37.86
CA VAL A 988 13.33 24.38 -38.62
C VAL A 988 14.70 23.75 -38.35
N HIS A 989 14.72 22.46 -38.01
CA HIS A 989 15.95 21.77 -37.64
C HIS A 989 16.41 20.86 -38.79
N VAL A 990 17.67 21.00 -39.20
CA VAL A 990 18.32 20.19 -40.23
C VAL A 990 19.53 19.49 -39.62
N TYR A 991 19.59 18.18 -39.76
CA TYR A 991 20.66 17.35 -39.20
C TYR A 991 21.47 16.71 -40.32
N GLY A 992 22.80 16.67 -40.14
CA GLY A 992 23.73 15.81 -40.89
C GLY A 992 23.56 14.33 -40.52
N LEU A 993 24.20 13.45 -41.28
CA LEU A 993 24.32 12.02 -40.99
C LEU A 993 25.72 11.74 -40.43
N ASP A 994 25.81 10.93 -39.37
CA ASP A 994 27.07 10.73 -38.66
C ASP A 994 28.15 10.02 -39.51
N GLU A 995 27.76 9.13 -40.42
CA GLU A 995 28.70 8.33 -41.23
C GLU A 995 28.89 8.84 -42.67
N VAL A 996 28.20 9.92 -43.06
CA VAL A 996 28.17 10.40 -44.46
C VAL A 996 28.35 11.91 -44.51
N ALA A 997 29.38 12.35 -45.24
CA ALA A 997 29.63 13.78 -45.46
C ALA A 997 28.47 14.43 -46.24
N ASP A 998 27.71 15.29 -45.56
CA ASP A 998 26.58 16.00 -46.14
C ASP A 998 26.99 17.34 -46.75
N THR A 999 26.32 17.73 -47.83
CA THR A 999 26.36 19.09 -48.35
C THR A 999 25.00 19.76 -48.18
N VAL A 1000 24.92 20.75 -47.29
CA VAL A 1000 23.74 21.60 -47.11
C VAL A 1000 23.84 22.82 -48.03
N ARG A 1001 22.83 23.03 -48.86
CA ARG A 1001 22.69 24.19 -49.73
C ARG A 1001 21.50 25.04 -49.33
N LEU A 1002 21.77 26.32 -49.09
CA LEU A 1002 20.77 27.32 -48.73
C LEU A 1002 20.74 28.40 -49.82
N ASP A 1003 19.61 28.58 -50.47
CA ASP A 1003 19.42 29.61 -51.50
C ASP A 1003 18.03 30.25 -51.46
N ARG A 1004 17.88 31.43 -52.05
CA ARG A 1004 16.57 32.06 -52.24
C ARG A 1004 15.99 31.70 -53.61
N THR A 1005 14.74 31.24 -53.63
CA THR A 1005 14.02 30.99 -54.88
C THR A 1005 13.64 32.30 -55.59
N PRO A 1006 13.36 32.29 -56.91
CA PRO A 1006 12.83 33.47 -57.61
C PRO A 1006 11.54 34.04 -57.01
N GLN A 1007 10.78 33.22 -56.28
CA GLN A 1007 9.55 33.58 -55.58
C GLN A 1007 9.79 34.17 -54.19
N GLY A 1008 11.04 34.25 -53.73
CA GLY A 1008 11.42 34.78 -52.42
C GLY A 1008 11.45 33.76 -51.28
N LEU A 1009 11.05 32.51 -51.51
CA LEU A 1009 11.10 31.44 -50.52
C LEU A 1009 12.55 31.05 -50.20
N ALA A 1010 12.80 30.63 -48.96
CA ALA A 1010 14.05 30.00 -48.54
C ALA A 1010 14.06 28.55 -49.01
N ARG A 1011 15.05 28.17 -49.81
CA ARG A 1011 15.24 26.79 -50.26
C ARG A 1011 16.37 26.17 -49.46
N VAL A 1012 16.06 25.05 -48.81
CA VAL A 1012 17.01 24.22 -48.06
C VAL A 1012 17.13 22.89 -48.78
N ARG A 1013 18.35 22.50 -49.15
CA ARG A 1013 18.64 21.22 -49.80
C ARG A 1013 19.80 20.52 -49.12
N VAL A 1014 19.65 19.24 -48.79
CA VAL A 1014 20.72 18.43 -48.20
C VAL A 1014 21.04 17.27 -49.12
N TYR A 1015 22.32 17.05 -49.41
CA TYR A 1015 22.83 16.00 -50.28
C TYR A 1015 23.82 15.13 -49.51
N SER A 1016 23.54 13.83 -49.40
CA SER A 1016 24.42 12.83 -48.78
C SER A 1016 25.24 12.04 -49.80
N THR A 1017 24.90 12.16 -51.08
CA THR A 1017 25.65 11.60 -52.20
C THR A 1017 25.89 12.68 -53.26
N THR A 1018 26.39 12.30 -54.45
CA THR A 1018 26.63 13.28 -55.52
C THR A 1018 25.33 13.97 -55.96
N GLU A 1019 25.40 15.24 -56.37
CA GLU A 1019 24.22 16.02 -56.83
C GLU A 1019 23.39 15.36 -57.95
N GLN A 1020 23.93 14.34 -58.63
CA GLN A 1020 23.25 13.60 -59.69
C GLN A 1020 22.11 12.71 -59.16
N GLU A 1021 22.17 12.30 -57.90
CA GLU A 1021 21.14 11.46 -57.25
C GLU A 1021 20.03 12.29 -56.60
N GLY A 1022 20.17 13.63 -56.57
CA GLY A 1022 19.21 14.54 -55.99
C GLY A 1022 19.39 14.74 -54.47
N PRO A 1023 18.72 15.73 -53.87
CA PRO A 1023 18.82 15.98 -52.43
C PRO A 1023 17.98 14.97 -51.63
N ARG A 1024 18.51 14.45 -50.52
CA ARG A 1024 17.73 13.65 -49.55
C ARG A 1024 16.67 14.48 -48.82
N LEU A 1025 16.92 15.78 -48.67
CA LEU A 1025 16.01 16.73 -48.07
C LEU A 1025 15.85 17.93 -48.99
N HIS A 1026 14.62 18.30 -49.31
CA HIS A 1026 14.33 19.51 -50.07
C HIS A 1026 13.12 20.23 -49.50
N TRP A 1027 13.38 21.35 -48.82
CA TRP A 1027 12.34 22.19 -48.21
C TRP A 1027 12.28 23.55 -48.86
N LEU A 1028 11.06 24.07 -48.97
CA LEU A 1028 10.73 25.42 -49.38
C LEU A 1028 10.02 26.10 -48.21
N LEU A 1029 10.72 27.04 -47.57
CA LEU A 1029 10.27 27.71 -46.35
C LEU A 1029 9.83 29.14 -46.66
N ASP A 1030 8.70 29.56 -46.11
CA ASP A 1030 8.19 30.92 -46.23
C ASP A 1030 8.85 31.83 -45.17
N PRO A 1031 9.59 32.88 -45.55
CA PRO A 1031 10.23 33.79 -44.59
C PRO A 1031 9.26 34.61 -43.72
N SER A 1032 7.96 34.59 -44.02
CA SER A 1032 6.94 35.17 -43.15
C SER A 1032 6.50 34.24 -42.03
N GLU A 1033 6.81 32.94 -42.14
CA GLU A 1033 6.43 31.88 -41.20
C GLU A 1033 7.64 31.33 -40.44
N THR A 1034 8.79 31.21 -41.11
CA THR A 1034 10.04 30.70 -40.52
C THR A 1034 10.98 31.85 -40.15
N GLN A 1035 11.56 31.78 -38.95
CA GLN A 1035 12.54 32.75 -38.46
C GLN A 1035 13.97 32.27 -38.68
N SER A 1036 14.24 31.00 -38.36
CA SER A 1036 15.59 30.44 -38.40
C SER A 1036 15.63 28.99 -38.88
N VAL A 1037 16.79 28.62 -39.43
CA VAL A 1037 17.19 27.25 -39.74
C VAL A 1037 18.35 26.90 -38.80
N GLU A 1038 18.11 25.91 -37.94
CA GLU A 1038 19.08 25.37 -37.00
C GLU A 1038 19.77 24.15 -37.66
N LEU A 1039 21.08 24.27 -37.92
CA LEU A 1039 21.90 23.26 -38.59
C LEU A 1039 22.73 22.49 -37.56
N PHE A 1040 22.49 21.19 -37.45
CA PHE A 1040 23.25 20.26 -36.63
C PHE A 1040 24.16 19.46 -37.57
N LEU A 1041 25.38 19.95 -37.79
CA LEU A 1041 26.29 19.45 -38.83
C LEU A 1041 27.69 19.30 -38.26
N ASP A 1042 28.34 18.18 -38.55
CA ASP A 1042 29.75 17.97 -38.20
C ASP A 1042 30.61 18.99 -38.96
N ALA A 1043 31.40 19.78 -38.24
CA ALA A 1043 32.26 20.81 -38.81
C ALA A 1043 33.37 20.27 -39.71
N ASP A 1044 33.82 19.05 -39.44
CA ASP A 1044 34.94 18.41 -40.12
C ASP A 1044 34.49 17.53 -41.29
N ALA A 1045 33.27 17.00 -41.25
CA ALA A 1045 32.70 16.15 -42.31
C ALA A 1045 31.75 16.90 -43.27
N ASP A 1046 30.93 17.84 -42.77
CA ASP A 1046 29.85 18.44 -43.56
C ASP A 1046 30.16 19.80 -44.16
N ALA A 1047 29.68 20.02 -45.38
CA ALA A 1047 29.81 21.27 -46.11
C ALA A 1047 28.51 22.10 -46.10
N LEU A 1048 28.64 23.40 -45.82
CA LEU A 1048 27.54 24.38 -45.95
C LEU A 1048 27.81 25.35 -47.10
N ILE A 1049 26.89 25.44 -48.06
CA ILE A 1049 26.91 26.40 -49.16
C ILE A 1049 25.65 27.27 -49.06
N ALA A 1050 25.79 28.46 -48.50
CA ALA A 1050 24.69 29.42 -48.33
C ALA A 1050 24.86 30.62 -49.27
N SER A 1051 23.78 31.06 -49.93
CA SER A 1051 23.76 32.30 -50.70
C SER A 1051 23.70 33.52 -49.77
N GLU A 1052 24.35 34.62 -50.15
CA GLU A 1052 24.33 35.87 -49.35
C GLU A 1052 22.91 36.46 -49.22
N ASP A 1053 21.99 36.10 -50.11
CA ASP A 1053 20.60 36.58 -50.13
C ASP A 1053 19.60 35.60 -49.49
N PHE A 1054 20.08 34.57 -48.78
CA PHE A 1054 19.23 33.65 -48.04
C PHE A 1054 18.35 34.42 -47.02
N PRO A 1055 17.02 34.23 -47.01
CA PRO A 1055 16.10 35.11 -46.28
C PRO A 1055 15.98 34.86 -44.77
N LEU A 1056 16.59 33.80 -44.22
CA LEU A 1056 16.40 33.36 -42.84
C LEU A 1056 17.68 33.44 -42.01
N GLU A 1057 17.55 33.48 -40.69
CA GLU A 1057 18.68 33.29 -39.77
C GLU A 1057 19.18 31.84 -39.86
N VAL A 1058 20.50 31.66 -39.85
CA VAL A 1058 21.14 30.34 -39.93
C VAL A 1058 22.05 30.18 -38.74
N ASN A 1059 21.74 29.22 -37.88
CA ASN A 1059 22.52 28.87 -36.71
C ASN A 1059 23.16 27.50 -36.94
N ARG A 1060 24.42 27.33 -36.54
CA ARG A 1060 25.12 26.04 -36.62
C ARG A 1060 25.47 25.58 -35.20
N PHE A 1061 25.19 24.31 -34.93
CA PHE A 1061 25.48 23.63 -33.67
C PHE A 1061 26.32 22.39 -33.94
N ASP A 1062 27.09 22.01 -32.93
CA ASP A 1062 27.74 20.70 -32.88
C ASP A 1062 26.65 19.61 -32.66
N PRO A 1063 26.63 18.52 -33.45
CA PRO A 1063 25.72 17.40 -33.24
C PRO A 1063 25.76 16.85 -31.80
N ASP A 1064 26.94 16.89 -31.15
CA ASP A 1064 27.17 16.36 -29.80
C ASP A 1064 26.81 17.34 -28.66
N GLU A 1065 26.60 18.63 -28.96
CA GLU A 1065 26.28 19.66 -27.94
C GLU A 1065 24.85 19.52 -27.38
N LEU A 1066 24.02 18.66 -27.97
CA LEU A 1066 22.67 18.37 -27.49
C LEU A 1066 22.67 17.07 -26.68
N ALA A 1067 22.48 17.21 -25.36
CA ALA A 1067 22.09 16.07 -24.52
C ALA A 1067 20.85 15.37 -25.13
N PRO A 1068 20.75 14.03 -25.02
CA PRO A 1068 19.60 13.28 -25.51
C PRO A 1068 18.28 13.88 -25.01
N ASP A 1069 17.16 13.56 -25.66
CA ASP A 1069 15.83 13.78 -25.10
C ASP A 1069 15.72 13.04 -23.76
N GLU A 1070 16.21 13.66 -22.68
CA GLU A 1070 16.07 13.14 -21.33
C GLU A 1070 14.58 13.14 -21.00
N GLY A 1071 13.95 12.00 -21.25
CA GLY A 1071 12.63 11.66 -20.75
C GLY A 1071 12.61 11.87 -19.24
N GLY A 1072 11.72 12.75 -18.79
CA GLY A 1072 11.21 12.79 -17.42
C GLY A 1072 12.16 13.01 -16.24
N GLY A 1073 13.47 13.18 -16.43
CA GLY A 1073 14.41 13.47 -15.33
C GLY A 1073 14.46 14.97 -15.02
N SER A 1074 13.92 15.41 -13.89
CA SER A 1074 14.15 16.78 -13.40
C SER A 1074 15.63 16.99 -13.05
N ARG A 1075 16.24 18.07 -13.56
CA ARG A 1075 17.38 18.70 -12.90
C ARG A 1075 17.01 19.24 -11.53
#